data_AF-A0A8H5W6E7-F1
#
_entry.id   AF-A0A8H5W6E7-F1
#
_cell.length_a   1.000
_cell.length_b   1.000
_cell.length_c   1.000
_cell.angle_alpha   90.00
_cell.angle_beta   90.00
_cell.angle_gamma   90.00
#
_symmetry.space_group_name_H-M   'P 1'
#
loop_
_entity.id
_entity.type
_entity.pdbx_description
1 polymer ?
#
loop_
_entity_poly.entity_id
_entity_poly.type
_entity_poly.pdbx_seq_one_letter_code
_entity_poly.pdbx_strand_id
1 'polypeptide(L)'
;MNPFFLLPEKKPNPPDKEPGPPQYGYTLPALPNSIRRPPCPCSDCQDGFYPESAQNSPEHSYHERLSDAEAKRRACSKVDDIQRYRSRLSEKIQVFGDILMSRWKNQSQAKRAALLKEAAPDLEKQQWLLPRCSYMRERYYILTRTPERRRQLLLPWLNAHLLKTNPAVLFALLHYRTAYPPQAWATFDSNQLKLGWAAGWFDVDFSAKCVMMQGDRYGSLVDWEAKAAHRADILGYPRAMLVLEAQAYLLEVLYNIVDKILERVPSQASRAEKWHDLVSHEAFRETGAIEFWSPYTNQAFSRPPTFNFDYLLALAKSRLNETGDHLWYMQCDSGYMRRYVKIWFATEVFKKASEQQKAMMLTQRIVLEIESHFYWRWIEIECNNVEAIRRQFGDSICPGMPLPPEYDKALGALELLLVNQVNYRAELLGKVLPHCPGLQKHWNIDSSYASSDRVGLLKRKEEPNTQKSLNDDPLDWCLVQLQGKPDTPLTFDHAMLFAMLRDHLSSKPSEKKRLDEITYQILSDLSTCHEMLVAVRSHRPQTTLGTLDEVIATEHRGFWKFRRTLAINEKVFKDIGKAFMGDFYHGKPRTGSKGTERISQLGALHTALEKFWGSIRAFVREDLTKSHIAFSSEEVEDLLGAVSAHLSEEYVQEKQRTEAEMLTAIKIVDKLQPTDGTFNTGPEPSRTAKILQGREKVKTRGEHGPSVSDGVETPAQDAVEVATNDVIPLTEDLLGVTHLMFPSKDDRAKDVTWDRFVNMMIRAGFTARNHTGSAVAFKQVSGAGAGGRIVFHKPHPADKIDPVLLRIMGKRMTKWFGWKRELFALQGEATTGVQG
;
A
#
# COMPACT_ATOMS: atom_id res chain seq x y z
N MET A 1 -0.70 -43.12 5.73
CA MET A 1 -1.46 -44.32 5.35
C MET A 1 -2.95 -44.01 5.37
N ASN A 2 -3.54 -43.81 4.19
CA ASN A 2 -4.92 -44.13 3.80
C ASN A 2 -4.98 -44.01 2.26
N PRO A 3 -5.81 -44.79 1.56
CA PRO A 3 -5.33 -45.58 0.43
C PRO A 3 -5.62 -44.97 -0.94
N PHE A 4 -4.71 -45.27 -1.87
CA PHE A 4 -4.80 -45.02 -3.30
C PHE A 4 -5.94 -45.82 -3.93
N PHE A 5 -6.76 -45.16 -4.76
CA PHE A 5 -7.55 -45.82 -5.80
C PHE A 5 -6.86 -45.65 -7.15
N LEU A 6 -6.44 -46.76 -7.75
CA LEU A 6 -5.95 -46.86 -9.12
C LEU A 6 -7.12 -46.67 -10.09
N LEU A 7 -7.00 -45.72 -11.02
CA LEU A 7 -7.86 -45.62 -12.20
C LEU A 7 -7.18 -46.33 -13.39
N PRO A 8 -7.91 -47.10 -14.22
CA PRO A 8 -7.32 -47.84 -15.32
C PRO A 8 -7.01 -46.92 -16.53
N GLU A 9 -5.88 -47.18 -17.18
CA GLU A 9 -5.48 -46.59 -18.45
C GLU A 9 -6.54 -46.80 -19.53
N LYS A 10 -6.97 -45.71 -20.19
CA LYS A 10 -7.78 -45.77 -21.42
C LYS A 10 -6.91 -45.44 -22.64
N LYS A 11 -6.89 -46.38 -23.59
CA LYS A 11 -6.33 -46.22 -24.95
C LYS A 11 -7.09 -45.14 -25.75
N PRO A 12 -6.45 -44.50 -26.75
CA PRO A 12 -7.06 -43.46 -27.58
C PRO A 12 -8.08 -44.06 -28.57
N ASN A 13 -9.24 -43.40 -28.71
CA ASN A 13 -10.23 -43.71 -29.75
C ASN A 13 -9.93 -42.92 -31.06
N PRO A 14 -10.30 -43.45 -32.24
CA PRO A 14 -10.05 -42.84 -33.55
C PRO A 14 -10.93 -41.60 -33.81
N PRO A 15 -10.62 -40.78 -34.84
CA PRO A 15 -11.29 -39.50 -35.06
C PRO A 15 -12.66 -39.71 -35.72
N ASP A 16 -13.73 -39.54 -34.95
CA ASP A 16 -15.09 -39.48 -35.48
C ASP A 16 -15.36 -38.12 -36.15
N LYS A 17 -15.95 -38.18 -37.35
CA LYS A 17 -16.42 -37.03 -38.15
C LYS A 17 -17.27 -36.08 -37.31
N GLU A 18 -17.00 -34.78 -37.41
CA GLU A 18 -17.72 -33.73 -36.68
C GLU A 18 -19.23 -33.73 -37.00
N PRO A 19 -20.12 -34.05 -36.04
CA PRO A 19 -21.52 -33.68 -36.16
C PRO A 19 -21.63 -32.15 -36.02
N GLY A 20 -22.59 -31.55 -36.75
CA GLY A 20 -22.86 -30.11 -36.67
C GLY A 20 -23.07 -29.64 -35.22
N PRO A 21 -22.63 -28.42 -34.86
CA PRO A 21 -22.53 -27.98 -33.47
C PRO A 21 -23.91 -27.95 -32.80
N PRO A 22 -24.13 -28.70 -31.71
CA PRO A 22 -25.34 -28.55 -30.92
C PRO A 22 -25.33 -27.18 -30.22
N GLN A 23 -26.47 -26.50 -30.21
CA GLN A 23 -26.71 -25.33 -29.34
C GLN A 23 -26.91 -25.84 -27.91
N TYR A 24 -26.15 -25.33 -26.93
CA TYR A 24 -26.21 -25.79 -25.53
C TYR A 24 -26.92 -24.73 -24.67
N GLY A 25 -28.24 -24.85 -24.52
CA GLY A 25 -29.03 -23.81 -23.85
C GLY A 25 -29.25 -24.02 -22.34
N TYR A 26 -28.73 -23.11 -21.51
CA TYR A 26 -29.28 -22.40 -20.31
C TYR A 26 -30.32 -23.06 -19.36
N THR A 27 -30.65 -24.34 -19.54
CA THR A 27 -31.70 -25.06 -18.80
C THR A 27 -31.13 -26.32 -18.16
N LEU A 28 -31.65 -26.68 -16.98
CA LEU A 28 -31.21 -27.89 -16.25
C LEU A 28 -31.20 -29.17 -17.13
N PRO A 29 -32.17 -29.41 -18.03
CA PRO A 29 -32.15 -30.60 -18.89
C PRO A 29 -31.03 -30.63 -19.95
N ALA A 30 -30.56 -29.48 -20.43
CA ALA A 30 -29.51 -29.40 -21.44
C ALA A 30 -28.09 -29.34 -20.82
N LEU A 31 -28.00 -29.11 -19.51
CA LEU A 31 -26.75 -28.94 -18.78
C LEU A 31 -25.78 -30.13 -18.89
N PRO A 32 -26.20 -31.41 -18.76
CA PRO A 32 -25.28 -32.54 -18.89
C PRO A 32 -24.59 -32.60 -20.26
N ASN A 33 -25.30 -32.16 -21.31
CA ASN A 33 -24.77 -32.14 -22.67
C ASN A 33 -23.76 -31.00 -22.91
N SER A 34 -23.79 -29.96 -22.07
CA SER A 34 -22.87 -28.80 -22.14
C SER A 34 -21.51 -29.04 -21.48
N ILE A 35 -21.37 -30.09 -20.64
CA ILE A 35 -20.16 -30.34 -19.84
C ILE A 35 -18.95 -30.66 -20.72
N ARG A 36 -17.86 -29.88 -20.58
CA ARG A 36 -16.60 -30.06 -21.30
C ARG A 36 -15.44 -30.07 -20.35
N ARG A 37 -14.61 -31.11 -20.44
CA ARG A 37 -13.40 -31.19 -19.64
C ARG A 37 -12.39 -30.13 -20.08
N PRO A 38 -11.85 -29.32 -19.16
CA PRO A 38 -10.74 -28.45 -19.50
C PRO A 38 -9.52 -29.29 -19.92
N PRO A 39 -8.63 -28.76 -20.78
CA PRO A 39 -7.43 -29.49 -21.24
C PRO A 39 -6.49 -29.92 -20.10
N CYS A 40 -6.51 -29.21 -18.97
CA CYS A 40 -5.71 -29.49 -17.79
C CYS A 40 -6.49 -29.12 -16.52
N PRO A 41 -6.43 -29.93 -15.45
CA PRO A 41 -7.15 -29.67 -14.20
C PRO A 41 -6.42 -28.73 -13.22
N CYS A 42 -5.24 -28.18 -13.55
CA CYS A 42 -4.52 -27.27 -12.66
C CYS A 42 -5.26 -25.93 -12.48
N SER A 43 -4.93 -25.19 -11.40
CA SER A 43 -5.53 -23.88 -11.09
C SER A 43 -5.39 -22.89 -12.25
N ASP A 44 -4.24 -22.86 -12.91
CA ASP A 44 -3.94 -21.87 -13.95
C ASP A 44 -4.77 -22.11 -15.21
N CYS A 45 -4.93 -23.38 -15.60
CA CYS A 45 -5.77 -23.74 -16.75
C CYS A 45 -7.27 -23.61 -16.45
N GLN A 46 -7.68 -23.77 -15.18
CA GLN A 46 -9.05 -23.49 -14.73
C GLN A 46 -9.40 -21.99 -14.74
N ASP A 47 -8.42 -21.09 -14.84
CA ASP A 47 -8.68 -19.66 -15.10
C ASP A 47 -9.13 -19.42 -16.55
N GLY A 48 -8.74 -20.28 -17.49
CA GLY A 48 -9.11 -20.20 -18.91
C GLY A 48 -10.39 -20.94 -19.30
N PHE A 49 -10.78 -21.96 -18.52
CA PHE A 49 -11.91 -22.85 -18.76
C PHE A 49 -12.61 -23.19 -17.45
N TYR A 50 -13.94 -23.27 -17.44
CA TYR A 50 -14.66 -23.67 -16.24
C TYR A 50 -14.27 -25.09 -15.80
N PRO A 51 -14.05 -25.34 -14.49
CA PRO A 51 -13.84 -26.69 -13.98
C PRO A 51 -15.02 -27.62 -14.29
N GLU A 52 -14.78 -28.89 -14.62
CA GLU A 52 -15.84 -29.86 -14.91
C GLU A 52 -16.86 -29.98 -13.78
N SER A 53 -16.41 -29.90 -12.52
CA SER A 53 -17.28 -29.92 -11.34
C SER A 53 -18.24 -28.73 -11.28
N ALA A 54 -17.77 -27.53 -11.64
CA ALA A 54 -18.56 -26.29 -11.61
C ALA A 54 -19.62 -26.25 -12.71
N GLN A 55 -19.38 -26.89 -13.85
CA GLN A 55 -20.30 -26.90 -15.01
C GLN A 55 -21.63 -27.63 -14.75
N ASN A 56 -21.78 -28.31 -13.61
CA ASN A 56 -23.07 -28.84 -13.14
C ASN A 56 -23.98 -27.75 -12.56
N SER A 57 -23.47 -26.54 -12.39
CA SER A 57 -24.26 -25.36 -12.10
C SER A 57 -24.58 -24.63 -13.41
N PRO A 58 -25.85 -24.24 -13.64
CA PRO A 58 -26.22 -23.51 -14.85
C PRO A 58 -25.34 -22.29 -15.13
N GLU A 59 -24.92 -21.55 -14.10
CA GLU A 59 -24.17 -20.30 -14.23
C GLU A 59 -22.75 -20.48 -14.78
N HIS A 60 -22.20 -21.71 -14.72
CA HIS A 60 -20.91 -22.07 -15.31
C HIS A 60 -21.05 -22.93 -16.57
N SER A 61 -22.23 -22.96 -17.19
CA SER A 61 -22.46 -23.68 -18.44
C SER A 61 -21.98 -22.88 -19.66
N TYR A 62 -21.57 -23.59 -20.71
CA TYR A 62 -21.25 -22.98 -22.00
C TYR A 62 -22.50 -22.85 -22.87
N HIS A 63 -22.65 -21.72 -23.56
CA HIS A 63 -23.82 -21.40 -24.39
C HIS A 63 -23.80 -22.10 -25.76
N GLU A 64 -22.70 -21.99 -26.49
CA GLU A 64 -22.51 -22.67 -27.79
C GLU A 64 -21.19 -23.41 -27.84
N ARG A 65 -21.10 -24.43 -28.70
CA ARG A 65 -19.82 -24.95 -29.17
C ARG A 65 -19.52 -24.37 -30.53
N LEU A 66 -18.38 -23.72 -30.65
CA LEU A 66 -17.93 -23.13 -31.91
C LEU A 66 -17.03 -24.11 -32.65
N SER A 67 -17.13 -24.14 -33.98
CA SER A 67 -16.04 -24.68 -34.81
C SER A 67 -14.81 -23.78 -34.71
N ASP A 68 -13.64 -24.31 -35.07
CA ASP A 68 -12.40 -23.54 -35.12
C ASP A 68 -12.52 -22.32 -36.06
N ALA A 69 -13.29 -22.46 -37.15
CA ALA A 69 -13.52 -21.36 -38.10
C ALA A 69 -14.40 -20.25 -37.50
N GLU A 70 -15.45 -20.58 -36.75
CA GLU A 70 -16.25 -19.58 -36.03
C GLU A 70 -15.44 -18.93 -34.91
N ALA A 71 -14.74 -19.73 -34.11
CA ALA A 71 -13.91 -19.23 -33.01
C ALA A 71 -12.86 -18.23 -33.51
N LYS A 72 -12.15 -18.58 -34.60
CA LYS A 72 -11.18 -17.69 -35.25
C LYS A 72 -11.84 -16.41 -35.75
N ARG A 73 -12.98 -16.52 -36.43
CA ARG A 73 -13.70 -15.35 -36.98
C ARG A 73 -14.16 -14.39 -35.88
N ARG A 74 -14.73 -14.90 -34.78
CA ARG A 74 -15.20 -14.09 -33.65
C ARG A 74 -14.01 -13.40 -32.94
N ALA A 75 -12.91 -14.11 -32.70
CA ALA A 75 -11.71 -13.53 -32.11
C ALA A 75 -11.09 -12.44 -32.99
N CYS A 76 -10.88 -12.71 -34.29
CA CYS A 76 -10.37 -11.73 -35.26
C CYS A 76 -11.25 -10.48 -35.32
N SER A 77 -12.58 -10.65 -35.39
CA SER A 77 -13.51 -9.51 -35.41
C SER A 77 -13.36 -8.60 -34.19
N LYS A 78 -13.09 -9.14 -33.00
CA LYS A 78 -12.87 -8.32 -31.81
C LYS A 78 -11.53 -7.60 -31.84
N VAL A 79 -10.47 -8.24 -32.34
CA VAL A 79 -9.18 -7.59 -32.57
C VAL A 79 -9.31 -6.44 -33.57
N ASP A 80 -10.04 -6.65 -34.66
CA ASP A 80 -10.30 -5.63 -35.67
C ASP A 80 -11.05 -4.43 -35.07
N ASP A 81 -12.07 -4.67 -34.23
CA ASP A 81 -12.79 -3.61 -33.52
C ASP A 81 -11.85 -2.81 -32.60
N ILE A 82 -11.01 -3.51 -31.81
CA ILE A 82 -10.01 -2.89 -30.93
C ILE A 82 -9.07 -1.98 -31.74
N GLN A 83 -8.48 -2.50 -32.80
CA GLN A 83 -7.51 -1.76 -33.62
C GLN A 83 -8.17 -0.57 -34.32
N ARG A 84 -9.38 -0.76 -34.85
CA ARG A 84 -10.17 0.28 -35.51
C ARG A 84 -10.48 1.43 -34.56
N TYR A 85 -11.04 1.16 -33.38
CA TYR A 85 -11.36 2.22 -32.43
C TYR A 85 -10.12 2.89 -31.85
N ARG A 86 -9.07 2.12 -31.52
CA ARG A 86 -7.79 2.68 -31.04
C ARG A 86 -7.16 3.64 -32.04
N SER A 87 -7.13 3.27 -33.32
CA SER A 87 -6.56 4.11 -34.39
C SER A 87 -7.35 5.40 -34.58
N ARG A 88 -8.69 5.31 -34.66
CA ARG A 88 -9.58 6.47 -34.78
C ARG A 88 -9.51 7.41 -33.57
N LEU A 89 -9.38 6.86 -32.36
CA LEU A 89 -9.18 7.64 -31.15
C LEU A 89 -7.84 8.38 -31.19
N SER A 90 -6.76 7.70 -31.59
CA SER A 90 -5.42 8.29 -31.69
C SER A 90 -5.41 9.45 -32.69
N GLU A 91 -6.05 9.26 -33.86
CA GLU A 91 -6.23 10.31 -34.86
C GLU A 91 -7.01 11.52 -34.31
N LYS A 92 -8.17 11.28 -33.68
CA LYS A 92 -8.96 12.37 -33.07
C LYS A 92 -8.18 13.13 -31.99
N ILE A 93 -7.41 12.43 -31.16
CA ILE A 93 -6.57 13.05 -30.12
C ILE A 93 -5.47 13.91 -30.75
N GLN A 94 -4.79 13.40 -31.78
CA GLN A 94 -3.74 14.13 -32.48
C GLN A 94 -4.26 15.41 -33.14
N VAL A 95 -5.46 15.35 -33.74
CA VAL A 95 -6.04 16.51 -34.45
C VAL A 95 -6.74 17.50 -33.51
N PHE A 96 -7.47 17.00 -32.51
CA PHE A 96 -8.41 17.81 -31.71
C PHE A 96 -8.10 17.82 -30.20
N GLY A 97 -6.94 17.34 -29.76
CA GLY A 97 -6.59 17.16 -28.34
C GLY A 97 -6.85 18.40 -27.47
N ASP A 98 -6.47 19.59 -27.93
CA ASP A 98 -6.67 20.83 -27.18
C ASP A 98 -8.14 21.22 -27.04
N ILE A 99 -8.93 21.02 -28.10
CA ILE A 99 -10.37 21.30 -28.11
C ILE A 99 -11.11 20.31 -27.22
N LEU A 100 -10.77 19.03 -27.32
CA LEU A 100 -11.29 17.97 -26.47
C LEU A 100 -11.09 18.33 -24.99
N MET A 101 -9.86 18.70 -24.62
CA MET A 101 -9.53 19.11 -23.25
C MET A 101 -10.33 20.32 -22.81
N SER A 102 -10.38 21.38 -23.62
CA SER A 102 -11.11 22.60 -23.27
C SER A 102 -12.60 22.34 -23.11
N ARG A 103 -13.24 21.65 -24.05
CA ARG A 103 -14.68 21.37 -24.00
C ARG A 103 -15.04 20.51 -22.79
N TRP A 104 -14.28 19.46 -22.51
CA TRP A 104 -14.55 18.59 -21.37
C TRP A 104 -14.31 19.27 -20.02
N LYS A 105 -13.19 20.00 -19.86
CA LYS A 105 -12.87 20.73 -18.62
C LYS A 105 -13.91 21.82 -18.34
N ASN A 106 -14.40 22.52 -19.37
CA ASN A 106 -15.35 23.63 -19.20
C ASN A 106 -16.81 23.20 -18.98
N GLN A 107 -17.15 21.91 -19.18
CA GLN A 107 -18.48 21.40 -18.86
C GLN A 107 -18.67 21.23 -17.35
N SER A 108 -19.84 21.62 -16.84
CA SER A 108 -20.26 21.29 -15.47
C SER A 108 -20.47 19.78 -15.33
N GLN A 109 -20.43 19.26 -14.09
CA GLN A 109 -20.68 17.84 -13.83
C GLN A 109 -22.03 17.36 -14.38
N ALA A 110 -23.07 18.22 -14.35
CA ALA A 110 -24.38 17.91 -14.91
C ALA A 110 -24.36 17.77 -16.43
N LYS A 111 -23.65 18.67 -17.13
CA LYS A 111 -23.47 18.59 -18.60
C LYS A 111 -22.67 17.35 -19.00
N ARG A 112 -21.61 17.02 -18.25
CA ARG A 112 -20.84 15.79 -18.44
C ARG A 112 -21.72 14.55 -18.26
N ALA A 113 -22.55 14.53 -17.21
CA ALA A 113 -23.46 13.41 -16.97
C ALA A 113 -24.49 13.21 -18.09
N ALA A 114 -25.06 14.30 -18.62
CA ALA A 114 -25.97 14.25 -19.76
C ALA A 114 -25.27 13.71 -21.03
N LEU A 115 -24.07 14.23 -21.32
CA LEU A 115 -23.25 13.76 -22.44
C LEU A 115 -22.94 12.26 -22.33
N LEU A 116 -22.51 11.79 -21.15
CA LEU A 116 -22.20 10.38 -20.91
C LEU A 116 -23.44 9.48 -21.10
N LYS A 117 -24.63 9.94 -20.68
CA LYS A 117 -25.89 9.20 -20.87
C LYS A 117 -26.24 9.03 -22.35
N GLU A 118 -25.93 10.03 -23.18
CA GLU A 118 -26.16 9.96 -24.64
C GLU A 118 -25.10 9.13 -25.35
N ALA A 119 -23.82 9.31 -25.02
CA ALA A 119 -22.70 8.68 -25.70
C ALA A 119 -22.45 7.22 -25.26
N ALA A 120 -22.81 6.87 -24.03
CA ALA A 120 -22.57 5.56 -23.43
C ALA A 120 -23.74 5.18 -22.48
N PRO A 121 -24.93 4.88 -23.02
CA PRO A 121 -26.14 4.66 -22.22
C PRO A 121 -26.03 3.47 -21.25
N ASP A 122 -25.24 2.46 -21.60
CA ASP A 122 -25.06 1.23 -20.81
C ASP A 122 -24.05 1.40 -19.67
N LEU A 123 -23.37 2.55 -19.60
CA LEU A 123 -22.33 2.81 -18.61
C LEU A 123 -22.89 2.74 -17.18
N GLU A 124 -22.20 2.01 -16.30
CA GLU A 124 -22.61 1.89 -14.90
C GLU A 124 -22.66 3.28 -14.25
N LYS A 125 -23.72 3.54 -13.47
CA LYS A 125 -23.96 4.86 -12.90
C LYS A 125 -23.10 5.14 -11.66
N GLN A 126 -22.85 4.11 -10.85
CA GLN A 126 -22.22 4.24 -9.53
C GLN A 126 -20.91 3.46 -9.46
N GLN A 127 -20.00 3.88 -8.57
CA GLN A 127 -18.80 3.11 -8.29
C GLN A 127 -19.13 1.76 -7.61
N TRP A 128 -18.12 0.90 -7.50
CA TRP A 128 -18.15 -0.32 -6.69
C TRP A 128 -19.25 -1.30 -7.14
N LEU A 129 -19.29 -1.61 -8.43
CA LEU A 129 -20.28 -2.52 -9.01
C LEU A 129 -20.17 -3.93 -8.44
N LEU A 130 -18.95 -4.50 -8.39
CA LEU A 130 -18.75 -5.91 -8.00
C LEU A 130 -19.34 -6.23 -6.61
N PRO A 131 -19.05 -5.47 -5.53
CA PRO A 131 -19.69 -5.70 -4.24
C PRO A 131 -21.22 -5.67 -4.28
N ARG A 132 -21.82 -4.74 -5.04
CA ARG A 132 -23.28 -4.63 -5.16
C ARG A 132 -23.85 -5.80 -5.93
N CYS A 133 -23.24 -6.16 -7.07
CA CYS A 133 -23.65 -7.31 -7.89
C CYS A 133 -23.58 -8.63 -7.12
N SER A 134 -22.60 -8.79 -6.22
CA SER A 134 -22.49 -9.98 -5.37
C SER A 134 -23.73 -10.26 -4.54
N TYR A 135 -24.60 -9.28 -4.27
CA TYR A 135 -25.83 -9.49 -3.50
C TYR A 135 -27.13 -9.31 -4.33
N MET A 136 -27.03 -9.05 -5.62
CA MET A 136 -28.20 -8.92 -6.50
C MET A 136 -28.82 -10.29 -6.79
N ARG A 137 -30.16 -10.34 -6.89
CA ARG A 137 -30.87 -11.56 -7.30
C ARG A 137 -30.50 -12.02 -8.71
N GLU A 138 -30.12 -11.08 -9.59
CA GLU A 138 -29.66 -11.32 -10.97
C GLU A 138 -28.55 -12.39 -11.04
N ARG A 139 -27.75 -12.57 -9.98
CA ARG A 139 -26.69 -13.59 -9.92
C ARG A 139 -27.21 -15.03 -10.05
N TYR A 140 -28.46 -15.28 -9.65
CA TYR A 140 -29.06 -16.62 -9.61
C TYR A 140 -29.86 -16.99 -10.87
N TYR A 141 -30.13 -16.03 -11.74
CA TYR A 141 -31.03 -16.23 -12.87
C TYR A 141 -30.34 -15.82 -14.17
N ILE A 142 -29.72 -16.79 -14.84
CA ILE A 142 -29.07 -16.59 -16.14
C ILE A 142 -30.02 -15.97 -17.16
N LEU A 143 -31.30 -16.38 -17.13
CA LEU A 143 -32.35 -15.84 -18.00
C LEU A 143 -32.66 -14.36 -17.78
N THR A 144 -32.22 -13.78 -16.65
CA THR A 144 -32.37 -12.35 -16.34
C THR A 144 -31.14 -11.52 -16.72
N ARG A 145 -30.09 -12.15 -17.26
CA ARG A 145 -28.89 -11.44 -17.71
C ARG A 145 -29.22 -10.56 -18.91
N THR A 146 -28.74 -9.33 -18.88
CA THR A 146 -28.95 -8.37 -19.96
C THR A 146 -27.61 -7.96 -20.59
N PRO A 147 -27.61 -7.57 -21.88
CA PRO A 147 -26.40 -7.07 -22.55
C PRO A 147 -25.77 -5.87 -21.81
N GLU A 148 -26.59 -5.00 -21.22
CA GLU A 148 -26.13 -3.84 -20.45
C GLU A 148 -25.38 -4.29 -19.20
N ARG A 149 -25.93 -5.24 -18.44
CA ARG A 149 -25.26 -5.78 -17.24
C ARG A 149 -23.96 -6.47 -17.61
N ARG A 150 -23.93 -7.25 -18.70
CA ARG A 150 -22.70 -7.87 -19.21
C ARG A 150 -21.62 -6.82 -19.48
N ARG A 151 -21.95 -5.76 -20.23
CA ARG A 151 -21.04 -4.64 -20.54
C ARG A 151 -20.49 -3.96 -19.28
N GLN A 152 -21.33 -3.78 -18.26
CA GLN A 152 -20.91 -3.22 -16.98
C GLN A 152 -19.98 -4.16 -16.19
N LEU A 153 -20.24 -5.47 -16.22
CA LEU A 153 -19.40 -6.48 -15.56
C LEU A 153 -18.06 -6.70 -16.29
N LEU A 154 -18.00 -6.44 -17.60
CA LEU A 154 -16.73 -6.46 -18.35
C LEU A 154 -15.78 -5.34 -17.91
N LEU A 155 -16.33 -4.19 -17.51
CA LEU A 155 -15.58 -3.00 -17.09
C LEU A 155 -16.10 -2.47 -15.74
N PRO A 156 -16.01 -3.26 -14.65
CA PRO A 156 -16.71 -2.94 -13.39
C PRO A 156 -16.16 -1.70 -12.66
N TRP A 157 -14.97 -1.25 -13.06
CA TRP A 157 -14.31 -0.05 -12.58
C TRP A 157 -14.71 1.21 -13.38
N LEU A 158 -15.28 1.09 -14.59
CA LEU A 158 -15.67 2.20 -15.45
C LEU A 158 -17.11 2.62 -15.17
N ASN A 159 -17.32 3.88 -14.75
CA ASN A 159 -18.65 4.36 -14.39
C ASN A 159 -18.79 5.87 -14.62
N ALA A 160 -20.04 6.32 -14.75
CA ALA A 160 -20.39 7.71 -15.01
C ALA A 160 -20.04 8.64 -13.83
N HIS A 161 -20.12 8.16 -12.58
CA HIS A 161 -19.76 8.95 -11.40
C HIS A 161 -18.30 9.39 -11.47
N LEU A 162 -17.38 8.48 -11.78
CA LEU A 162 -15.96 8.78 -11.85
C LEU A 162 -15.63 9.77 -12.99
N LEU A 163 -16.14 9.50 -14.20
CA LEU A 163 -15.87 10.33 -15.39
C LEU A 163 -16.41 11.75 -15.23
N LYS A 164 -17.60 11.95 -14.66
CA LYS A 164 -18.18 13.29 -14.51
C LYS A 164 -17.50 14.11 -13.41
N THR A 165 -17.06 13.47 -12.34
CA THR A 165 -16.53 14.14 -11.13
C THR A 165 -15.15 14.72 -11.39
N ASN A 166 -14.24 13.95 -12.01
CA ASN A 166 -12.88 14.39 -12.27
C ASN A 166 -12.55 14.32 -13.78
N PRO A 167 -12.35 15.47 -14.46
CA PRO A 167 -12.09 15.47 -15.90
C PRO A 167 -10.77 14.80 -16.28
N ALA A 168 -9.79 14.75 -15.38
CA ALA A 168 -8.50 14.12 -15.63
C ALA A 168 -8.60 12.60 -15.85
N VAL A 169 -9.62 11.94 -15.30
CA VAL A 169 -9.83 10.49 -15.45
C VAL A 169 -10.06 10.13 -16.92
N LEU A 170 -10.89 10.90 -17.63
CA LEU A 170 -11.14 10.64 -19.05
C LEU A 170 -9.86 10.82 -19.87
N PHE A 171 -9.08 11.86 -19.59
CA PHE A 171 -7.81 12.10 -20.29
C PHE A 171 -6.79 10.98 -20.03
N ALA A 172 -6.70 10.50 -18.79
CA ALA A 172 -5.83 9.39 -18.42
C ALA A 172 -6.22 8.11 -19.18
N LEU A 173 -7.51 7.76 -19.24
CA LEU A 173 -7.98 6.60 -20.01
C LEU A 173 -7.64 6.72 -21.49
N LEU A 174 -7.95 7.87 -22.09
CA LEU A 174 -7.69 8.12 -23.51
C LEU A 174 -6.20 8.00 -23.81
N HIS A 175 -5.34 8.62 -23.00
CA HIS A 175 -3.90 8.53 -23.18
C HIS A 175 -3.41 7.09 -23.01
N TYR A 176 -3.67 6.44 -21.89
CA TYR A 176 -3.07 5.14 -21.60
C TYR A 176 -3.62 3.99 -22.45
N ARG A 177 -4.89 4.04 -22.88
CA ARG A 177 -5.46 3.02 -23.77
C ARG A 177 -5.11 3.23 -25.25
N THR A 178 -4.62 4.41 -25.64
CA THR A 178 -4.10 4.66 -27.00
C THR A 178 -2.58 4.56 -27.08
N ALA A 179 -1.85 5.02 -26.07
CA ALA A 179 -0.37 5.01 -26.04
C ALA A 179 0.21 3.60 -25.92
N TYR A 180 -0.48 2.68 -25.25
CA TYR A 180 -0.03 1.31 -25.05
C TYR A 180 -0.81 0.32 -25.93
N PRO A 181 -0.18 -0.75 -26.40
CA PRO A 181 -0.85 -1.73 -27.24
C PRO A 181 -1.81 -2.60 -26.41
N PRO A 182 -2.89 -3.15 -27.00
CA PRO A 182 -3.92 -3.91 -26.27
C PRO A 182 -3.38 -5.12 -25.49
N GLN A 183 -2.37 -5.81 -26.04
CA GLN A 183 -1.72 -6.95 -25.38
C GLN A 183 -1.03 -6.59 -24.06
N ALA A 184 -0.56 -5.35 -23.89
CA ALA A 184 0.03 -4.89 -22.63
C ALA A 184 -1.01 -4.81 -21.49
N TRP A 185 -2.28 -4.71 -21.85
CA TRP A 185 -3.41 -4.64 -20.91
C TRP A 185 -4.06 -5.99 -20.61
N ALA A 186 -3.76 -7.02 -21.40
CA ALA A 186 -4.45 -8.31 -21.35
C ALA A 186 -4.48 -8.95 -19.95
N THR A 187 -3.35 -8.91 -19.25
CA THR A 187 -3.22 -9.43 -17.88
C THR A 187 -4.10 -8.67 -16.90
N PHE A 188 -4.04 -7.33 -16.95
CA PHE A 188 -4.86 -6.48 -16.10
C PHE A 188 -6.34 -6.71 -16.37
N ASP A 189 -6.75 -6.66 -17.65
CA ASP A 189 -8.14 -6.81 -18.05
C ASP A 189 -8.68 -8.21 -17.69
N SER A 190 -7.88 -9.27 -17.84
CA SER A 190 -8.25 -10.62 -17.36
C SER A 190 -8.44 -10.65 -15.84
N ASN A 191 -7.52 -10.06 -15.07
CA ASN A 191 -7.62 -10.00 -13.61
C ASN A 191 -8.89 -9.28 -13.13
N GLN A 192 -9.34 -8.22 -13.82
CA GLN A 192 -10.58 -7.52 -13.47
C GLN A 192 -11.83 -8.42 -13.59
N LEU A 193 -11.75 -9.49 -14.38
CA LEU A 193 -12.86 -10.40 -14.64
C LEU A 193 -12.86 -11.62 -13.72
N LYS A 194 -11.86 -11.79 -12.82
CA LYS A 194 -11.67 -13.02 -12.02
C LYS A 194 -12.89 -13.36 -11.17
N LEU A 195 -13.36 -12.41 -10.37
CA LEU A 195 -14.51 -12.62 -9.49
C LEU A 195 -15.77 -12.98 -10.29
N GLY A 196 -16.07 -12.22 -11.35
CA GLY A 196 -17.25 -12.47 -12.16
C GLY A 196 -17.21 -13.82 -12.87
N TRP A 197 -16.03 -14.26 -13.31
CA TRP A 197 -15.84 -15.59 -13.87
C TRP A 197 -16.00 -16.71 -12.85
N ALA A 198 -15.33 -16.59 -11.69
CA ALA A 198 -15.46 -17.56 -10.61
C ALA A 198 -16.90 -17.68 -10.12
N ALA A 199 -17.63 -16.57 -10.07
CA ALA A 199 -19.04 -16.52 -9.68
C ALA A 199 -20.02 -16.87 -10.83
N GLY A 200 -19.50 -17.20 -12.02
CA GLY A 200 -20.31 -17.63 -13.17
C GLY A 200 -21.16 -16.53 -13.80
N TRP A 201 -20.82 -15.24 -13.66
CA TRP A 201 -21.66 -14.12 -14.10
C TRP A 201 -21.68 -13.87 -15.61
N PHE A 202 -20.87 -14.59 -16.38
CA PHE A 202 -20.73 -14.39 -17.82
C PHE A 202 -21.23 -15.60 -18.60
N ASP A 203 -22.07 -15.32 -19.59
CA ASP A 203 -22.39 -16.30 -20.63
C ASP A 203 -21.21 -16.38 -21.61
N VAL A 204 -20.70 -17.58 -21.85
CA VAL A 204 -19.52 -17.79 -22.69
C VAL A 204 -19.68 -19.01 -23.58
N ASP A 205 -19.07 -18.95 -24.76
CA ASP A 205 -19.05 -20.05 -25.71
C ASP A 205 -17.81 -20.92 -25.51
N PHE A 206 -17.94 -22.20 -25.84
CA PHE A 206 -16.86 -23.17 -25.77
C PHE A 206 -16.15 -23.33 -27.13
N SER A 207 -14.82 -23.25 -27.08
CA SER A 207 -13.91 -23.85 -28.04
C SER A 207 -12.77 -24.50 -27.26
N ALA A 208 -12.28 -25.65 -27.70
CA ALA A 208 -11.12 -26.31 -27.06
C ALA A 208 -9.80 -25.57 -27.34
N LYS A 209 -9.82 -24.58 -28.23
CA LYS A 209 -8.66 -23.76 -28.59
C LYS A 209 -8.37 -22.70 -27.53
N CYS A 210 -7.23 -22.05 -27.69
CA CYS A 210 -6.82 -20.90 -26.91
C CYS A 210 -6.63 -19.68 -27.81
N VAL A 211 -6.46 -18.52 -27.20
CA VAL A 211 -6.14 -17.27 -27.86
C VAL A 211 -4.78 -16.78 -27.36
N MET A 212 -3.94 -16.32 -28.29
CA MET A 212 -2.66 -15.72 -27.96
C MET A 212 -2.88 -14.37 -27.25
N MET A 213 -2.33 -14.21 -26.05
CA MET A 213 -2.55 -13.02 -25.21
C MET A 213 -1.35 -12.06 -25.19
N GLN A 214 -0.29 -12.37 -25.94
CA GLN A 214 0.96 -11.60 -25.98
C GLN A 214 1.52 -11.46 -27.40
N GLY A 215 2.43 -10.49 -27.58
CA GLY A 215 3.17 -10.28 -28.82
C GLY A 215 2.31 -9.87 -30.03
N ASP A 216 2.91 -9.94 -31.23
CA ASP A 216 2.28 -9.49 -32.48
C ASP A 216 1.12 -10.40 -32.94
N ARG A 217 1.05 -11.61 -32.39
CA ARG A 217 0.00 -12.59 -32.64
C ARG A 217 -1.21 -12.43 -31.72
N TYR A 218 -1.29 -11.35 -30.94
CA TYR A 218 -2.38 -11.07 -30.02
C TYR A 218 -3.77 -11.28 -30.65
N GLY A 219 -4.61 -12.08 -29.99
CA GLY A 219 -5.96 -12.40 -30.44
C GLY A 219 -6.05 -13.51 -31.50
N SER A 220 -4.93 -14.07 -31.96
CA SER A 220 -4.95 -15.22 -32.86
C SER A 220 -5.35 -16.51 -32.14
N LEU A 221 -6.16 -17.34 -32.82
CA LEU A 221 -6.55 -18.66 -32.34
C LEU A 221 -5.38 -19.65 -32.46
N VAL A 222 -5.13 -20.43 -31.42
CA VAL A 222 -4.04 -21.41 -31.34
C VAL A 222 -4.48 -22.67 -30.61
N ASP A 223 -3.76 -23.76 -30.82
CA ASP A 223 -3.95 -24.98 -30.03
C ASP A 223 -3.52 -24.77 -28.58
N TRP A 224 -4.18 -25.51 -27.67
CA TRP A 224 -3.76 -25.53 -26.27
C TRP A 224 -2.41 -26.24 -26.14
N GLU A 225 -1.47 -25.61 -25.43
CA GLU A 225 -0.17 -26.15 -25.10
C GLU A 225 0.14 -25.83 -23.63
N ALA A 226 0.50 -26.85 -22.86
CA ALA A 226 0.61 -26.76 -21.40
C ALA A 226 1.59 -25.67 -20.95
N LYS A 227 2.78 -25.60 -21.55
CA LYS A 227 3.82 -24.66 -21.12
C LYS A 227 3.43 -23.22 -21.48
N ALA A 228 2.86 -22.98 -22.66
CA ALA A 228 2.37 -21.67 -23.08
C ALA A 228 1.21 -21.19 -22.20
N ALA A 229 0.31 -22.09 -21.80
CA ALA A 229 -0.78 -21.77 -20.88
C ALA A 229 -0.25 -21.38 -19.49
N HIS A 230 0.68 -22.17 -18.92
CA HIS A 230 1.26 -21.88 -17.60
C HIS A 230 2.15 -20.63 -17.59
N ARG A 231 2.73 -20.23 -18.72
CA ARG A 231 3.44 -18.93 -18.87
C ARG A 231 2.50 -17.74 -19.13
N ALA A 232 1.19 -18.00 -19.27
CA ALA A 232 0.18 -17.05 -19.70
C ALA A 232 0.45 -16.39 -21.06
N ASP A 233 1.11 -17.11 -21.97
CA ASP A 233 1.26 -16.71 -23.38
C ASP A 233 -0.08 -16.86 -24.11
N ILE A 234 -0.84 -17.91 -23.75
CA ILE A 234 -2.16 -18.22 -24.29
C ILE A 234 -3.19 -18.32 -23.17
N LEU A 235 -4.45 -18.06 -23.49
CA LEU A 235 -5.57 -18.17 -22.55
C LEU A 235 -6.71 -18.96 -23.20
N GLY A 236 -7.39 -19.79 -22.40
CA GLY A 236 -8.53 -20.57 -22.86
C GLY A 236 -9.57 -19.69 -23.56
N TYR A 237 -10.08 -20.14 -24.71
CA TYR A 237 -10.94 -19.32 -25.57
C TYR A 237 -12.11 -18.64 -24.84
N PRO A 238 -12.89 -19.32 -23.97
CA PRO A 238 -14.04 -18.70 -23.31
C PRO A 238 -13.65 -17.46 -22.49
N ARG A 239 -12.56 -17.58 -21.72
CA ARG A 239 -12.02 -16.50 -20.90
C ARG A 239 -11.38 -15.40 -21.75
N ALA A 240 -10.61 -15.77 -22.76
CA ALA A 240 -9.92 -14.81 -23.63
C ALA A 240 -10.89 -13.93 -24.41
N MET A 241 -12.04 -14.48 -24.84
CA MET A 241 -13.06 -13.70 -25.51
C MET A 241 -13.65 -12.59 -24.62
N LEU A 242 -13.78 -12.82 -23.31
CA LEU A 242 -14.20 -11.76 -22.36
C LEU A 242 -13.18 -10.62 -22.31
N VAL A 243 -11.88 -10.93 -22.36
CA VAL A 243 -10.82 -9.91 -22.38
C VAL A 243 -10.89 -9.07 -23.66
N LEU A 244 -10.99 -9.73 -24.82
CA LEU A 244 -11.10 -9.03 -26.11
C LEU A 244 -12.40 -8.20 -26.19
N GLU A 245 -13.52 -8.73 -25.68
CA GLU A 245 -14.79 -8.02 -25.61
C GLU A 245 -14.72 -6.79 -24.71
N ALA A 246 -14.12 -6.90 -23.52
CA ALA A 246 -13.93 -5.79 -22.60
C ALA A 246 -13.09 -4.67 -23.23
N GLN A 247 -11.98 -5.02 -23.90
CA GLN A 247 -11.12 -4.05 -24.57
C GLN A 247 -11.80 -3.35 -25.75
N ALA A 248 -12.52 -4.12 -26.59
CA ALA A 248 -13.27 -3.57 -27.72
C ALA A 248 -14.34 -2.59 -27.22
N TYR A 249 -15.12 -3.00 -26.21
CA TYR A 249 -16.18 -2.18 -25.64
C TYR A 249 -15.63 -0.92 -24.96
N LEU A 250 -14.50 -1.00 -24.24
CA LEU A 250 -13.86 0.17 -23.65
C LEU A 250 -13.50 1.21 -24.70
N LEU A 251 -12.87 0.79 -25.80
CA LEU A 251 -12.44 1.69 -26.87
C LEU A 251 -13.62 2.26 -27.64
N GLU A 252 -14.69 1.49 -27.84
CA GLU A 252 -15.96 1.97 -28.40
C GLU A 252 -16.57 3.08 -27.53
N VAL A 253 -16.70 2.84 -26.22
CA VAL A 253 -17.23 3.83 -25.26
C VAL A 253 -16.40 5.11 -25.28
N LEU A 254 -15.06 4.99 -25.23
CA LEU A 254 -14.17 6.14 -25.29
C LEU A 254 -14.32 6.89 -26.61
N TYR A 255 -14.43 6.17 -27.74
CA TYR A 255 -14.66 6.77 -29.06
C TYR A 255 -15.97 7.56 -29.08
N ASN A 256 -17.08 6.97 -28.63
CA ASN A 256 -18.40 7.62 -28.63
C ASN A 256 -18.41 8.87 -27.75
N ILE A 257 -17.76 8.83 -26.58
CA ILE A 257 -17.63 9.99 -25.70
C ILE A 257 -16.83 11.11 -26.39
N VAL A 258 -15.67 10.78 -26.99
CA VAL A 258 -14.84 11.77 -27.69
C VAL A 258 -15.58 12.37 -28.89
N ASP A 259 -16.25 11.53 -29.68
CA ASP A 259 -17.02 11.97 -30.84
C ASP A 259 -18.13 12.94 -30.43
N LYS A 260 -18.85 12.64 -29.34
CA LYS A 260 -19.87 13.52 -28.79
C LYS A 260 -19.32 14.83 -28.23
N ILE A 261 -18.14 14.82 -27.60
CA ILE A 261 -17.49 16.06 -27.14
C ILE A 261 -17.08 16.94 -28.33
N LEU A 262 -16.64 16.32 -29.42
CA LEU A 262 -16.20 16.99 -30.65
C LEU A 262 -17.34 17.24 -31.65
N GLU A 263 -18.60 16.98 -31.27
CA GLU A 263 -19.75 17.24 -32.12
C GLU A 263 -19.74 18.72 -32.57
N ARG A 264 -19.97 18.97 -33.86
CA ARG A 264 -19.99 20.33 -34.46
C ARG A 264 -18.64 21.07 -34.40
N VAL A 265 -17.52 20.37 -34.26
CA VAL A 265 -16.18 20.94 -34.54
C VAL A 265 -15.90 20.77 -36.04
N PRO A 266 -15.59 21.86 -36.78
CA PRO A 266 -15.22 21.75 -38.19
C PRO A 266 -13.86 21.05 -38.34
N SER A 267 -13.61 20.48 -39.51
CA SER A 267 -12.27 19.99 -39.87
C SER A 267 -11.26 21.13 -39.75
N GLN A 268 -10.13 20.84 -39.09
CA GLN A 268 -9.08 21.82 -38.83
C GLN A 268 -7.70 21.16 -38.89
N ALA A 269 -6.64 21.99 -38.92
CA ALA A 269 -5.27 21.51 -38.75
C ALA A 269 -5.04 20.92 -37.35
N SER A 270 -4.02 20.06 -37.23
CA SER A 270 -3.66 19.40 -35.98
C SER A 270 -3.42 20.40 -34.86
N ARG A 271 -4.13 20.26 -33.74
CA ARG A 271 -3.96 21.10 -32.55
C ARG A 271 -4.04 20.27 -31.27
N ALA A 272 -2.87 19.85 -30.78
CA ALA A 272 -2.72 18.99 -29.61
C ALA A 272 -1.54 19.38 -28.71
N GLU A 273 -1.04 20.62 -28.81
CA GLU A 273 0.11 21.10 -28.00
C GLU A 273 -0.17 20.96 -26.50
N LYS A 274 -1.33 21.45 -26.03
CA LYS A 274 -1.72 21.35 -24.61
C LYS A 274 -1.97 19.91 -24.18
N TRP A 275 -2.44 19.07 -25.11
CA TRP A 275 -2.54 17.64 -24.87
C TRP A 275 -1.16 17.02 -24.68
N HIS A 276 -0.22 17.31 -25.59
CA HIS A 276 1.16 16.85 -25.52
C HIS A 276 1.84 17.33 -24.24
N ASP A 277 1.65 18.58 -23.83
CA ASP A 277 2.17 19.10 -22.56
C ASP A 277 1.61 18.31 -21.37
N LEU A 278 0.29 18.04 -21.35
CA LEU A 278 -0.34 17.27 -20.27
C LEU A 278 0.22 15.84 -20.17
N VAL A 279 0.47 15.16 -21.29
CA VAL A 279 0.90 13.75 -21.27
C VAL A 279 2.42 13.56 -21.24
N SER A 280 3.19 14.56 -21.69
CA SER A 280 4.67 14.54 -21.71
C SER A 280 5.26 14.92 -20.36
N HIS A 281 4.67 15.90 -19.68
CA HIS A 281 4.94 16.07 -18.25
C HIS A 281 4.32 14.87 -17.53
N GLU A 282 4.88 14.44 -16.40
CA GLU A 282 4.25 13.45 -15.54
C GLU A 282 2.94 13.99 -14.90
N ALA A 283 2.10 14.74 -15.64
CA ALA A 283 1.02 15.57 -15.11
C ALA A 283 -0.13 14.75 -14.51
N PHE A 284 -0.28 13.47 -14.88
CA PHE A 284 -1.18 12.58 -14.12
C PHE A 284 -0.60 12.14 -12.76
N ARG A 285 0.69 12.41 -12.49
CA ARG A 285 1.39 12.19 -11.22
C ARG A 285 1.60 13.50 -10.41
N GLU A 286 1.64 14.66 -11.04
CA GLU A 286 2.12 15.92 -10.42
C GLU A 286 1.06 16.99 -10.09
N THR A 287 -0.22 16.83 -10.47
CA THR A 287 -1.22 17.95 -10.41
C THR A 287 -1.67 18.45 -9.02
N GLY A 288 -0.95 18.21 -7.93
CA GLY A 288 -1.21 18.89 -6.64
C GLY A 288 -2.61 18.68 -6.03
N ALA A 289 -3.45 17.83 -6.61
CA ALA A 289 -4.68 17.31 -6.01
C ALA A 289 -4.26 16.13 -5.14
N ILE A 290 -3.89 16.44 -3.90
CA ILE A 290 -3.15 15.64 -2.90
C ILE A 290 -3.71 14.23 -2.58
N GLU A 291 -4.75 13.71 -3.25
CA GLU A 291 -5.46 12.48 -2.83
C GLU A 291 -5.59 11.35 -3.87
N PHE A 292 -5.16 11.57 -5.12
CA PHE A 292 -5.02 10.53 -6.14
C PHE A 292 -3.60 10.71 -6.70
N TRP A 293 -2.67 9.75 -6.77
CA TRP A 293 -2.78 8.40 -7.31
C TRP A 293 -1.59 7.57 -6.78
N SER A 294 -1.86 6.44 -6.12
CA SER A 294 -0.94 5.30 -6.22
C SER A 294 -1.36 4.55 -7.49
N PRO A 295 -0.45 4.24 -8.43
CA PRO A 295 -0.77 3.43 -9.61
C PRO A 295 -1.47 2.12 -9.25
N TYR A 296 -1.14 1.57 -8.08
CA TYR A 296 -1.69 0.31 -7.59
C TYR A 296 -3.20 0.33 -7.31
N THR A 297 -3.77 1.40 -6.74
CA THR A 297 -5.23 1.47 -6.49
C THR A 297 -6.03 2.04 -7.66
N ASN A 298 -5.35 2.38 -8.76
CA ASN A 298 -5.92 3.08 -9.91
C ASN A 298 -5.37 2.54 -11.23
N GLN A 299 -5.10 1.23 -11.28
CA GLN A 299 -4.40 0.57 -12.39
C GLN A 299 -5.07 0.82 -13.74
N ALA A 300 -6.41 0.85 -13.77
CA ALA A 300 -7.19 1.11 -14.99
C ALA A 300 -6.93 2.48 -15.64
N PHE A 301 -6.46 3.44 -14.85
CA PHE A 301 -6.27 4.85 -15.24
C PHE A 301 -4.79 5.26 -15.21
N SER A 302 -3.89 4.28 -15.13
CA SER A 302 -2.44 4.46 -15.08
C SER A 302 -1.80 3.80 -16.31
N ARG A 303 -0.46 3.78 -16.39
CA ARG A 303 0.23 2.90 -17.34
C ARG A 303 -0.16 1.44 -17.08
N PRO A 304 -0.15 0.55 -18.09
CA PRO A 304 -0.37 -0.88 -17.86
C PRO A 304 0.53 -1.38 -16.72
N PRO A 305 0.02 -2.22 -15.80
CA PRO A 305 0.86 -2.81 -14.76
C PRO A 305 2.03 -3.57 -15.39
N THR A 306 3.24 -3.18 -15.02
CA THR A 306 4.48 -3.82 -15.48
C THR A 306 5.33 -4.25 -14.29
N PHE A 307 6.05 -5.35 -14.45
CA PHE A 307 7.10 -5.70 -13.51
C PHE A 307 8.25 -4.68 -13.61
N ASN A 308 8.55 -4.02 -12.49
CA ASN A 308 9.70 -3.13 -12.36
C ASN A 308 10.46 -3.51 -11.10
N PHE A 309 11.64 -4.10 -11.27
CA PHE A 309 12.42 -4.61 -10.16
C PHE A 309 12.92 -3.51 -9.23
N ASP A 310 13.46 -2.41 -9.79
CA ASP A 310 13.98 -1.29 -8.98
C ASP A 310 12.90 -0.70 -8.07
N TYR A 311 11.66 -0.65 -8.58
CA TYR A 311 10.51 -0.23 -7.80
C TYR A 311 10.20 -1.20 -6.65
N LEU A 312 10.21 -2.51 -6.89
CA LEU A 312 9.98 -3.52 -5.85
C LEU A 312 11.04 -3.48 -4.76
N LEU A 313 12.31 -3.37 -5.14
CA LEU A 313 13.41 -3.27 -4.20
C LEU A 313 13.31 -1.98 -3.37
N ALA A 314 12.92 -0.86 -4.00
CA ALA A 314 12.69 0.40 -3.30
C ALA A 314 11.53 0.30 -2.28
N LEU A 315 10.43 -0.40 -2.62
CA LEU A 315 9.34 -0.67 -1.68
C LEU A 315 9.82 -1.52 -0.49
N ALA A 316 10.49 -2.65 -0.76
CA ALA A 316 11.01 -3.55 0.28
C ALA A 316 11.97 -2.83 1.23
N LYS A 317 12.97 -2.11 0.68
CA LYS A 317 13.92 -1.32 1.47
C LYS A 317 13.25 -0.22 2.29
N SER A 318 12.27 0.46 1.71
CA SER A 318 11.52 1.50 2.43
C SER A 318 10.83 0.92 3.66
N ARG A 319 10.15 -0.24 3.55
CA ARG A 319 9.46 -0.87 4.68
C ARG A 319 10.43 -1.51 5.68
N LEU A 320 11.54 -2.07 5.20
CA LEU A 320 12.60 -2.59 6.06
C LEU A 320 13.19 -1.49 6.94
N ASN A 321 13.55 -0.35 6.34
CA ASN A 321 14.10 0.80 7.08
C ASN A 321 13.08 1.36 8.07
N GLU A 322 11.80 1.44 7.67
CA GLU A 322 10.73 1.94 8.53
C GLU A 322 10.49 1.04 9.76
N THR A 323 10.39 -0.27 9.56
CA THR A 323 10.23 -1.22 10.66
C THR A 323 11.49 -1.29 11.55
N GLY A 324 12.67 -1.12 10.96
CA GLY A 324 13.93 -1.01 11.70
C GLY A 324 13.96 0.26 12.58
N ASP A 325 13.60 1.41 12.01
CA ASP A 325 13.47 2.68 12.76
C ASP A 325 12.44 2.54 13.89
N HIS A 326 11.30 1.89 13.63
CA HIS A 326 10.29 1.64 14.65
C HIS A 326 10.84 0.83 15.84
N LEU A 327 11.51 -0.30 15.57
CA LEU A 327 12.14 -1.13 16.60
C LEU A 327 13.27 -0.38 17.33
N TRP A 328 14.04 0.44 16.62
CA TRP A 328 15.09 1.28 17.21
C TRP A 328 14.50 2.25 18.22
N TYR A 329 13.47 3.01 17.84
CA TYR A 329 12.88 4.01 18.75
C TYR A 329 12.14 3.38 19.93
N MET A 330 11.55 2.19 19.77
CA MET A 330 10.99 1.47 20.93
C MET A 330 12.07 1.01 21.93
N GLN A 331 13.32 0.86 21.49
CA GLN A 331 14.46 0.49 22.35
C GLN A 331 15.15 1.69 22.98
N CYS A 332 15.28 2.78 22.22
CA CYS A 332 16.16 3.89 22.58
C CYS A 332 15.41 5.14 23.06
N ASP A 333 14.08 5.22 22.88
CA ASP A 333 13.29 6.38 23.29
C ASP A 333 12.10 5.97 24.18
N SER A 334 12.25 6.23 25.48
CA SER A 334 11.22 5.91 26.49
C SER A 334 9.90 6.66 26.26
N GLY A 335 9.94 7.84 25.62
CA GLY A 335 8.75 8.59 25.24
C GLY A 335 7.99 7.88 24.11
N TYR A 336 8.72 7.43 23.10
CA TYR A 336 8.17 6.68 21.97
C TYR A 336 7.57 5.34 22.41
N MET A 337 8.31 4.53 23.19
CA MET A 337 7.81 3.26 23.71
C MET A 337 6.53 3.45 24.54
N ARG A 338 6.50 4.46 25.42
CA ARG A 338 5.31 4.75 26.24
C ARG A 338 4.12 5.19 25.39
N ARG A 339 4.35 5.99 24.34
CA ARG A 339 3.31 6.40 23.38
C ARG A 339 2.73 5.16 22.69
N TYR A 340 3.57 4.28 22.18
CA TYR A 340 3.16 3.06 21.48
C TYR A 340 2.31 2.14 22.38
N VAL A 341 2.78 1.87 23.61
CA VAL A 341 2.04 1.05 24.60
C VAL A 341 0.67 1.66 24.95
N LYS A 342 0.58 2.99 25.07
CA LYS A 342 -0.68 3.68 25.35
C LYS A 342 -1.74 3.48 24.26
N ILE A 343 -1.35 3.38 23.00
CA ILE A 343 -2.28 3.16 21.88
C ILE A 343 -3.03 1.84 22.09
N TRP A 344 -2.31 0.75 22.44
CA TRP A 344 -2.94 -0.55 22.66
C TRP A 344 -3.75 -0.63 23.96
N PHE A 345 -3.24 -0.07 25.06
CA PHE A 345 -3.96 -0.05 26.34
C PHE A 345 -5.23 0.80 26.32
N ALA A 346 -5.38 1.71 25.34
CA ALA A 346 -6.62 2.46 25.15
C ALA A 346 -7.77 1.61 24.59
N THR A 347 -7.51 0.43 24.04
CA THR A 347 -8.53 -0.42 23.40
C THR A 347 -9.44 -1.11 24.44
N GLU A 348 -10.72 -1.31 24.08
CA GLU A 348 -11.71 -1.90 25.01
C GLU A 348 -11.36 -3.33 25.45
N VAL A 349 -10.74 -4.12 24.57
CA VAL A 349 -10.29 -5.49 24.91
C VAL A 349 -9.23 -5.45 26.00
N PHE A 350 -8.27 -4.53 25.91
CA PHE A 350 -7.24 -4.37 26.94
C PHE A 350 -7.79 -3.84 28.26
N LYS A 351 -8.80 -2.96 28.22
CA LYS A 351 -9.45 -2.48 29.44
C LYS A 351 -10.15 -3.61 30.22
N LYS A 352 -10.66 -4.62 29.51
CA LYS A 352 -11.33 -5.80 30.10
C LYS A 352 -10.36 -6.92 30.50
N ALA A 353 -9.13 -6.89 30.02
CA ALA A 353 -8.12 -7.89 30.33
C ALA A 353 -7.62 -7.76 31.78
N SER A 354 -7.33 -8.89 32.42
CA SER A 354 -6.59 -8.92 33.69
C SER A 354 -5.16 -8.44 33.50
N GLU A 355 -4.45 -8.07 34.57
CA GLU A 355 -3.04 -7.66 34.47
C GLU A 355 -2.15 -8.76 33.86
N GLN A 356 -2.42 -10.03 34.16
CA GLN A 356 -1.67 -11.14 33.54
C GLN A 356 -1.93 -11.26 32.04
N GLN A 357 -3.17 -11.05 31.61
CA GLN A 357 -3.54 -11.06 30.20
C GLN A 357 -2.93 -9.85 29.47
N LYS A 358 -2.96 -8.64 30.08
CA LYS A 358 -2.30 -7.45 29.52
C LYS A 358 -0.81 -7.67 29.31
N ALA A 359 -0.12 -8.26 30.29
CA ALA A 359 1.30 -8.60 30.19
C ALA A 359 1.58 -9.51 28.98
N MET A 360 0.81 -10.59 28.85
CA MET A 360 0.92 -11.54 27.76
C MET A 360 0.72 -10.88 26.39
N MET A 361 -0.39 -10.17 26.23
CA MET A 361 -0.77 -9.54 24.98
C MET A 361 0.20 -8.42 24.58
N LEU A 362 0.75 -7.68 25.55
CA LEU A 362 1.79 -6.67 25.31
C LEU A 362 3.05 -7.31 24.74
N THR A 363 3.58 -8.35 25.40
CA THR A 363 4.79 -9.04 24.92
C THR A 363 4.57 -9.63 23.54
N GLN A 364 3.41 -10.28 23.32
CA GLN A 364 3.03 -10.81 22.01
C GLN A 364 3.00 -9.71 20.95
N ARG A 365 2.46 -8.52 21.27
CA ARG A 365 2.42 -7.41 20.32
C ARG A 365 3.82 -6.93 19.91
N ILE A 366 4.73 -6.81 20.87
CA ILE A 366 6.13 -6.42 20.58
C ILE A 366 6.84 -7.48 19.73
N VAL A 367 6.59 -8.76 20.00
CA VAL A 367 7.12 -9.86 19.18
C VAL A 367 6.60 -9.80 17.75
N LEU A 368 5.33 -9.43 17.52
CA LEU A 368 4.79 -9.24 16.18
C LEU A 368 5.47 -8.10 15.40
N GLU A 369 5.91 -7.03 16.08
CA GLU A 369 6.69 -5.96 15.42
C GLU A 369 8.07 -6.45 14.97
N ILE A 370 8.69 -7.33 15.76
CA ILE A 370 9.97 -7.98 15.42
C ILE A 370 9.79 -8.91 14.22
N GLU A 371 8.74 -9.74 14.24
CA GLU A 371 8.41 -10.61 13.09
C GLU A 371 8.20 -9.79 11.82
N SER A 372 7.43 -8.70 11.90
CA SER A 372 7.19 -7.83 10.74
C SER A 372 8.50 -7.32 10.13
N HIS A 373 9.45 -6.88 10.97
CA HIS A 373 10.77 -6.47 10.51
C HIS A 373 11.55 -7.62 9.85
N PHE A 374 11.58 -8.81 10.45
CA PHE A 374 12.24 -9.99 9.85
C PHE A 374 11.66 -10.34 8.49
N TYR A 375 10.33 -10.29 8.34
CA TYR A 375 9.70 -10.56 7.05
C TYR A 375 10.05 -9.52 6.00
N TRP A 376 10.08 -8.22 6.33
CA TRP A 376 10.55 -7.20 5.40
C TRP A 376 12.02 -7.38 5.03
N ARG A 377 12.86 -7.82 5.97
CA ARG A 377 14.25 -8.16 5.71
C ARG A 377 14.37 -9.33 4.73
N TRP A 378 13.59 -10.38 4.92
CA TRP A 378 13.60 -11.53 4.03
C TRP A 378 13.02 -11.22 2.64
N ILE A 379 11.99 -10.38 2.55
CA ILE A 379 11.49 -9.88 1.26
C ILE A 379 12.61 -9.11 0.53
N GLU A 380 13.36 -8.25 1.23
CA GLU A 380 14.47 -7.50 0.65
C GLU A 380 15.60 -8.42 0.16
N ILE A 381 15.97 -9.43 0.96
CA ILE A 381 16.95 -10.47 0.58
C ILE A 381 16.50 -11.22 -0.67
N GLU A 382 15.24 -11.67 -0.73
CA GLU A 382 14.73 -12.40 -1.89
C GLU A 382 14.62 -11.49 -3.13
N CYS A 383 14.28 -10.21 -2.96
CA CYS A 383 14.35 -9.24 -4.06
C CYS A 383 15.80 -9.15 -4.59
N ASN A 384 16.78 -8.90 -3.74
CA ASN A 384 18.19 -8.82 -4.16
C ASN A 384 18.67 -10.10 -4.85
N ASN A 385 18.26 -11.27 -4.35
CA ASN A 385 18.58 -12.55 -4.97
C ASN A 385 18.01 -12.66 -6.40
N VAL A 386 16.73 -12.33 -6.58
CA VAL A 386 16.08 -12.33 -7.90
C VAL A 386 16.81 -11.42 -8.88
N GLU A 387 17.22 -10.23 -8.45
CA GLU A 387 17.95 -9.28 -9.31
C GLU A 387 19.37 -9.73 -9.63
N ALA A 388 20.08 -10.28 -8.66
CA ALA A 388 21.42 -10.83 -8.88
C ALA A 388 21.41 -11.92 -9.96
N ILE A 389 20.39 -12.78 -9.94
CA ILE A 389 20.17 -13.83 -10.95
C ILE A 389 19.71 -13.20 -12.27
N ARG A 390 18.73 -12.28 -12.25
CA ARG A 390 18.20 -11.62 -13.45
C ARG A 390 19.30 -10.95 -14.27
N ARG A 391 20.27 -10.29 -13.62
CA ARG A 391 21.40 -9.64 -14.28
C ARG A 391 22.29 -10.60 -15.07
N GLN A 392 22.34 -11.88 -14.69
CA GLN A 392 23.10 -12.91 -15.40
C GLN A 392 22.42 -13.36 -16.68
N PHE A 393 21.10 -13.17 -16.80
CA PHE A 393 20.28 -13.66 -17.91
C PHE A 393 19.54 -12.55 -18.67
N GLY A 394 19.94 -11.28 -18.52
CA GLY A 394 19.18 -10.12 -19.01
C GLY A 394 18.79 -10.21 -20.49
N ASP A 395 19.69 -10.67 -21.35
CA ASP A 395 19.48 -10.79 -22.80
C ASP A 395 18.63 -12.02 -23.19
N SER A 396 18.41 -12.95 -22.27
CA SER A 396 17.73 -14.23 -22.51
C SER A 396 16.24 -14.23 -22.15
N ILE A 397 15.72 -13.11 -21.61
CA ILE A 397 14.30 -13.01 -21.18
C ILE A 397 13.49 -12.41 -22.33
N CYS A 398 12.76 -13.26 -23.06
CA CYS A 398 11.93 -12.86 -24.18
C CYS A 398 10.48 -13.37 -24.02
N PRO A 399 9.46 -12.59 -24.42
CA PRO A 399 8.07 -13.07 -24.48
C PRO A 399 7.94 -14.33 -25.36
N GLY A 400 7.09 -15.28 -24.94
CA GLY A 400 6.85 -16.53 -25.66
C GLY A 400 7.89 -17.63 -25.45
N MET A 401 9.03 -17.32 -24.83
CA MET A 401 10.06 -18.29 -24.44
C MET A 401 9.95 -18.61 -22.94
N PRO A 402 10.38 -19.79 -22.47
CA PRO A 402 10.46 -20.04 -21.04
C PRO A 402 11.50 -19.13 -20.37
N LEU A 403 11.28 -18.82 -19.09
CA LEU A 403 12.29 -18.15 -18.28
C LEU A 403 13.51 -19.08 -18.10
N PRO A 404 14.73 -18.52 -17.99
CA PRO A 404 15.89 -19.28 -17.53
C PRO A 404 15.56 -20.01 -16.21
N PRO A 405 15.85 -21.31 -16.06
CA PRO A 405 15.37 -22.10 -14.91
C PRO A 405 15.72 -21.52 -13.54
N GLU A 406 16.92 -20.96 -13.38
CA GLU A 406 17.35 -20.35 -12.12
C GLU A 406 16.58 -19.06 -11.82
N TYR A 407 16.32 -18.25 -12.84
CA TYR A 407 15.52 -17.04 -12.70
C TYR A 407 14.04 -17.36 -12.45
N ASP A 408 13.49 -18.36 -13.13
CA ASP A 408 12.13 -18.86 -12.93
C ASP A 408 11.93 -19.28 -11.46
N LYS A 409 12.84 -20.11 -10.96
CA LYS A 409 12.85 -20.58 -9.57
C LYS A 409 12.93 -19.44 -8.56
N ALA A 410 13.83 -18.49 -8.77
CA ALA A 410 14.00 -17.35 -7.87
C ALA A 410 12.77 -16.44 -7.85
N LEU A 411 12.19 -16.16 -9.02
CA LEU A 411 10.99 -15.34 -9.14
C LEU A 411 9.76 -16.03 -8.52
N GLY A 412 9.61 -17.35 -8.74
CA GLY A 412 8.57 -18.17 -8.12
C GLY A 412 8.69 -18.22 -6.59
N ALA A 413 9.91 -18.32 -6.05
CA ALA A 413 10.15 -18.22 -4.61
C ALA A 413 9.70 -16.85 -4.07
N LEU A 414 10.10 -15.75 -4.72
CA LEU A 414 9.65 -14.40 -4.33
C LEU A 414 8.13 -14.26 -4.38
N GLU A 415 7.46 -14.77 -5.43
CA GLU A 415 6.00 -14.79 -5.52
C GLU A 415 5.36 -15.54 -4.34
N LEU A 416 5.87 -16.74 -4.04
CA LEU A 416 5.38 -17.59 -2.96
C LEU A 416 5.57 -16.94 -1.58
N LEU A 417 6.71 -16.26 -1.34
CA LEU A 417 6.91 -15.47 -0.14
C LEU A 417 5.88 -14.35 -0.05
N LEU A 418 5.69 -13.57 -1.12
CA LEU A 418 4.77 -12.43 -1.13
C LEU A 418 3.31 -12.85 -0.90
N VAL A 419 2.83 -13.92 -1.54
CA VAL A 419 1.44 -14.38 -1.33
C VAL A 419 1.21 -14.87 0.11
N ASN A 420 2.18 -15.57 0.70
CA ASN A 420 2.12 -15.96 2.11
C ASN A 420 2.09 -14.73 3.04
N GLN A 421 2.84 -13.69 2.69
CA GLN A 421 2.87 -12.44 3.42
C GLN A 421 1.58 -11.61 3.28
N VAL A 422 0.90 -11.65 2.13
CA VAL A 422 -0.45 -11.10 1.96
C VAL A 422 -1.43 -11.87 2.85
N ASN A 423 -1.44 -13.20 2.79
CA ASN A 423 -2.33 -14.05 3.59
C ASN A 423 -2.14 -13.82 5.11
N TYR A 424 -0.90 -13.77 5.58
CA TYR A 424 -0.59 -13.53 7.00
C TYR A 424 -1.07 -12.15 7.47
N ARG A 425 -0.84 -11.10 6.68
CA ARG A 425 -1.26 -9.73 7.03
C ARG A 425 -2.77 -9.55 6.96
N ALA A 426 -3.44 -10.21 6.03
CA ALA A 426 -4.89 -10.30 5.95
C ALA A 426 -5.47 -10.97 7.22
N GLU A 427 -4.86 -12.06 7.70
CA GLU A 427 -5.26 -12.70 8.97
C GLU A 427 -4.98 -11.80 10.19
N LEU A 428 -3.83 -11.11 10.20
CA LEU A 428 -3.46 -10.18 11.27
C LEU A 428 -4.44 -9.00 11.34
N LEU A 429 -4.91 -8.49 10.19
CA LEU A 429 -5.97 -7.49 10.13
C LEU A 429 -7.23 -7.98 10.86
N GLY A 430 -7.67 -9.21 10.57
CA GLY A 430 -8.80 -9.84 11.25
C GLY A 430 -8.66 -9.91 12.78
N LYS A 431 -7.44 -10.21 13.26
CA LYS A 431 -7.12 -10.25 14.69
C LYS A 431 -7.21 -8.88 15.37
N VAL A 432 -6.95 -7.78 14.66
CA VAL A 432 -6.99 -6.43 15.24
C VAL A 432 -8.35 -5.72 15.10
N LEU A 433 -9.24 -6.16 14.21
CA LEU A 433 -10.57 -5.54 14.05
C LEU A 433 -11.37 -5.42 15.36
N PRO A 434 -11.40 -6.42 16.27
CA PRO A 434 -12.10 -6.30 17.55
C PRO A 434 -11.49 -5.25 18.50
N HIS A 435 -10.27 -4.80 18.23
CA HIS A 435 -9.58 -3.77 19.01
C HIS A 435 -9.84 -2.36 18.46
N CYS A 436 -10.23 -2.24 17.19
CA CYS A 436 -10.41 -0.97 16.48
C CYS A 436 -11.58 -0.14 17.06
N PRO A 437 -11.37 1.14 17.38
CA PRO A 437 -12.42 2.04 17.87
C PRO A 437 -13.67 2.06 16.99
N GLY A 438 -14.84 1.81 17.58
CA GLY A 438 -16.13 1.81 16.88
C GLY A 438 -16.42 0.55 16.06
N LEU A 439 -15.47 -0.38 15.88
CA LEU A 439 -15.73 -1.68 15.28
C LEU A 439 -16.18 -2.71 16.32
N GLN A 440 -15.91 -2.48 17.61
CA GLN A 440 -16.23 -3.42 18.69
C GLN A 440 -17.72 -3.74 18.79
N LYS A 441 -18.59 -2.85 18.29
CA LYS A 441 -20.04 -3.09 18.22
C LYS A 441 -20.40 -4.37 17.46
N HIS A 442 -19.56 -4.84 16.54
CA HIS A 442 -19.74 -6.04 15.74
C HIS A 442 -19.29 -7.33 16.42
N TRP A 443 -18.70 -7.24 17.62
CA TRP A 443 -18.05 -8.36 18.29
C TRP A 443 -18.60 -8.61 19.70
N ASN A 444 -18.59 -9.87 20.10
CA ASN A 444 -18.82 -10.34 21.46
C ASN A 444 -17.58 -11.06 21.98
N ILE A 445 -17.30 -10.92 23.27
CA ILE A 445 -16.29 -11.72 23.97
C ILE A 445 -17.04 -12.86 24.65
N ASP A 446 -16.84 -14.09 24.16
CA ASP A 446 -17.34 -15.29 24.82
C ASP A 446 -16.38 -15.66 25.95
N SER A 447 -16.75 -15.29 27.18
CA SER A 447 -15.95 -15.49 28.39
C SER A 447 -15.88 -16.96 28.82
N SER A 448 -16.67 -17.86 28.24
CA SER A 448 -16.56 -19.30 28.53
C SER A 448 -15.22 -19.90 28.06
N TYR A 449 -14.57 -19.22 27.10
CA TYR A 449 -13.24 -19.55 26.60
C TYR A 449 -12.14 -18.67 27.24
N ALA A 450 -12.46 -17.91 28.30
CA ALA A 450 -11.46 -17.12 28.99
C ALA A 450 -10.46 -18.04 29.69
N SER A 451 -9.20 -17.69 29.60
CA SER A 451 -8.08 -18.43 30.17
C SER A 451 -7.08 -17.45 30.76
N SER A 452 -6.03 -17.97 31.40
CA SER A 452 -5.01 -17.11 31.97
C SER A 452 -4.20 -16.33 30.92
N ASP A 453 -4.25 -16.73 29.64
CA ASP A 453 -3.57 -16.11 28.50
C ASP A 453 -4.51 -15.38 27.52
N ARG A 454 -5.84 -15.57 27.61
CA ARG A 454 -6.82 -14.96 26.70
C ARG A 454 -8.04 -14.42 27.43
N VAL A 455 -8.51 -13.26 27.00
CA VAL A 455 -9.72 -12.59 27.55
C VAL A 455 -11.00 -13.38 27.28
N GLY A 456 -11.01 -14.19 26.21
CA GLY A 456 -12.15 -15.00 25.76
C GLY A 456 -12.10 -15.17 24.24
N LEU A 457 -13.07 -15.89 23.68
CA LEU A 457 -13.18 -16.07 22.24
C LEU A 457 -13.96 -14.91 21.61
N LEU A 458 -13.31 -14.15 20.73
CA LEU A 458 -13.92 -13.04 20.01
C LEU A 458 -14.78 -13.59 18.86
N LYS A 459 -16.10 -13.41 18.96
CA LYS A 459 -17.07 -13.85 17.95
C LYS A 459 -17.79 -12.67 17.33
N ARG A 460 -18.00 -12.70 16.01
CA ARG A 460 -18.85 -11.71 15.34
C ARG A 460 -20.31 -11.92 15.72
N LYS A 461 -21.05 -10.81 15.88
CA LYS A 461 -22.49 -10.82 16.18
C LYS A 461 -23.35 -11.14 14.97
N GLU A 462 -22.94 -10.65 13.81
CA GLU A 462 -23.66 -10.79 12.54
C GLU A 462 -22.71 -11.26 11.44
N GLU A 463 -23.27 -11.89 10.41
CA GLU A 463 -22.55 -12.32 9.21
C GLU A 463 -21.97 -11.09 8.48
N PRO A 464 -20.64 -11.01 8.29
CA PRO A 464 -20.02 -9.82 7.73
C PRO A 464 -20.24 -9.66 6.22
N ASN A 465 -20.48 -10.74 5.48
CA ASN A 465 -20.56 -10.73 4.02
C ASN A 465 -22.01 -10.62 3.52
N THR A 466 -22.71 -9.53 3.88
CA THR A 466 -24.09 -9.28 3.46
C THR A 466 -24.30 -7.88 2.90
N GLN A 467 -25.35 -7.70 2.09
CA GLN A 467 -25.77 -6.37 1.60
C GLN A 467 -26.09 -5.40 2.75
N LYS A 468 -26.67 -5.92 3.85
CA LYS A 468 -26.94 -5.14 5.07
C LYS A 468 -25.62 -4.60 5.64
N SER A 469 -24.63 -5.47 5.84
CA SER A 469 -23.32 -5.09 6.37
C SER A 469 -22.61 -4.07 5.47
N LEU A 470 -22.67 -4.24 4.14
CA LEU A 470 -22.13 -3.28 3.16
C LEU A 470 -22.78 -1.89 3.28
N ASN A 471 -24.08 -1.82 3.57
CA ASN A 471 -24.82 -0.56 3.66
C ASN A 471 -24.67 0.11 5.03
N ASP A 472 -24.78 -0.67 6.11
CA ASP A 472 -24.82 -0.17 7.49
C ASP A 472 -23.44 0.27 7.99
N ASP A 473 -22.38 -0.45 7.60
CA ASP A 473 -21.01 -0.15 8.00
C ASP A 473 -19.99 -0.51 6.90
N PRO A 474 -19.91 0.28 5.81
CA PRO A 474 -19.03 -0.02 4.68
C PRO A 474 -17.55 -0.12 5.06
N LEU A 475 -17.12 0.59 6.12
CA LEU A 475 -15.76 0.52 6.63
C LEU A 475 -15.46 -0.87 7.20
N ASP A 476 -16.28 -1.35 8.15
CA ASP A 476 -16.11 -2.70 8.71
C ASP A 476 -16.24 -3.76 7.61
N TRP A 477 -17.23 -3.64 6.72
CA TRP A 477 -17.40 -4.55 5.60
C TRP A 477 -16.13 -4.65 4.75
N CYS A 478 -15.55 -3.51 4.35
CA CYS A 478 -14.35 -3.47 3.51
C CYS A 478 -13.13 -4.09 4.23
N LEU A 479 -12.94 -3.78 5.52
CA LEU A 479 -11.86 -4.36 6.33
C LEU A 479 -12.02 -5.88 6.52
N VAL A 480 -13.25 -6.38 6.57
CA VAL A 480 -13.48 -7.83 6.59
C VAL A 480 -13.17 -8.46 5.24
N GLN A 481 -13.59 -7.85 4.13
CA GLN A 481 -13.28 -8.39 2.80
C GLN A 481 -11.76 -8.39 2.51
N LEU A 482 -11.00 -7.44 3.06
CA LEU A 482 -9.52 -7.42 2.97
C LEU A 482 -8.83 -8.60 3.67
N GLN A 483 -9.57 -9.45 4.40
CA GLN A 483 -9.05 -10.69 4.97
C GLN A 483 -9.06 -11.85 3.96
N GLY A 484 -9.66 -11.65 2.77
CA GLY A 484 -9.72 -12.65 1.72
C GLY A 484 -8.33 -13.04 1.22
N LYS A 485 -8.13 -14.32 0.87
CA LYS A 485 -6.89 -14.77 0.24
C LYS A 485 -6.89 -14.40 -1.24
N PRO A 486 -5.81 -13.85 -1.82
CA PRO A 486 -5.79 -13.37 -3.20
C PRO A 486 -5.95 -14.49 -4.25
N ASP A 487 -5.67 -15.74 -3.88
CA ASP A 487 -5.76 -16.90 -4.79
C ASP A 487 -7.08 -17.68 -4.64
N THR A 488 -7.96 -17.25 -3.73
CA THR A 488 -9.30 -17.83 -3.62
C THR A 488 -10.21 -17.20 -4.68
N PRO A 489 -10.83 -17.95 -5.62
CA PRO A 489 -11.51 -17.37 -6.78
C PRO A 489 -12.64 -16.35 -6.48
N LEU A 490 -13.32 -16.49 -5.35
CA LEU A 490 -14.46 -15.65 -4.96
C LEU A 490 -14.08 -14.46 -4.05
N THR A 491 -12.80 -14.23 -3.79
CA THR A 491 -12.38 -13.06 -3.00
C THR A 491 -12.37 -11.81 -3.88
N PHE A 492 -12.72 -10.69 -3.26
CA PHE A 492 -12.60 -9.39 -3.92
C PHE A 492 -11.11 -9.03 -4.05
N ASP A 493 -10.75 -8.43 -5.19
CA ASP A 493 -9.40 -7.95 -5.40
C ASP A 493 -9.00 -6.90 -4.34
N HIS A 494 -7.82 -7.06 -3.75
CA HIS A 494 -7.38 -6.15 -2.69
C HIS A 494 -7.14 -4.74 -3.21
N ALA A 495 -6.68 -4.57 -4.46
CA ALA A 495 -6.44 -3.24 -5.03
C ALA A 495 -7.77 -2.47 -5.16
N MET A 496 -8.84 -3.15 -5.59
CA MET A 496 -10.21 -2.63 -5.59
C MET A 496 -10.67 -2.28 -4.16
N LEU A 497 -10.49 -3.17 -3.19
CA LEU A 497 -10.89 -2.92 -1.79
C LEU A 497 -10.13 -1.73 -1.18
N PHE A 498 -8.83 -1.60 -1.43
CA PHE A 498 -8.06 -0.44 -0.99
C PHE A 498 -8.49 0.86 -1.68
N ALA A 499 -8.89 0.80 -2.95
CA ALA A 499 -9.48 1.94 -3.65
C ALA A 499 -10.80 2.37 -3.00
N MET A 500 -11.67 1.39 -2.68
CA MET A 500 -12.95 1.62 -2.00
C MET A 500 -12.75 2.18 -0.58
N LEU A 501 -11.80 1.62 0.17
CA LEU A 501 -11.45 2.11 1.52
C LEU A 501 -10.97 3.56 1.47
N ARG A 502 -10.11 3.90 0.51
CA ARG A 502 -9.62 5.27 0.33
C ARG A 502 -10.73 6.24 -0.01
N ASP A 503 -11.59 5.89 -0.97
CA ASP A 503 -12.74 6.69 -1.38
C ASP A 503 -13.70 6.93 -0.19
N HIS A 504 -13.97 5.88 0.58
CA HIS A 504 -14.79 5.97 1.80
C HIS A 504 -14.19 6.90 2.84
N LEU A 505 -12.90 6.77 3.16
CA LEU A 505 -12.24 7.59 4.17
C LEU A 505 -12.06 9.05 3.73
N SER A 506 -11.97 9.30 2.42
CA SER A 506 -11.88 10.65 1.86
C SER A 506 -13.25 11.34 1.88
N SER A 507 -14.31 10.61 1.51
CA SER A 507 -15.69 11.14 1.53
C SER A 507 -16.28 11.25 2.95
N LYS A 508 -15.79 10.46 3.91
CA LYS A 508 -16.22 10.49 5.32
C LYS A 508 -15.03 10.63 6.27
N PRO A 509 -14.42 11.82 6.40
CA PRO A 509 -13.23 12.01 7.24
C PRO A 509 -13.42 11.64 8.72
N SER A 510 -14.65 11.64 9.24
CA SER A 510 -14.96 11.18 10.60
C SER A 510 -14.63 9.71 10.83
N GLU A 511 -14.75 8.88 9.80
CA GLU A 511 -14.49 7.43 9.85
C GLU A 511 -13.00 7.14 10.05
N LYS A 512 -12.10 8.05 9.66
CA LYS A 512 -10.65 7.93 9.90
C LYS A 512 -10.33 7.69 11.38
N LYS A 513 -11.15 8.23 12.30
CA LYS A 513 -11.03 8.06 13.76
C LYS A 513 -11.19 6.63 14.26
N ARG A 514 -11.75 5.74 13.44
CA ARG A 514 -11.97 4.33 13.77
C ARG A 514 -10.75 3.46 13.48
N LEU A 515 -9.77 3.99 12.76
CA LEU A 515 -8.54 3.30 12.37
C LEU A 515 -7.36 3.93 13.11
N ASP A 516 -6.86 3.23 14.12
CA ASP A 516 -5.66 3.66 14.84
C ASP A 516 -4.37 3.45 14.01
N GLU A 517 -3.28 4.01 14.51
CA GLU A 517 -1.94 3.92 13.89
C GLU A 517 -1.53 2.48 13.57
N ILE A 518 -1.88 1.53 14.43
CA ILE A 518 -1.50 0.12 14.30
C ILE A 518 -2.30 -0.58 13.22
N THR A 519 -3.59 -0.31 13.16
CA THR A 519 -4.46 -0.81 12.10
C THR A 519 -4.00 -0.26 10.75
N TYR A 520 -3.66 1.03 10.68
CA TYR A 520 -3.08 1.62 9.48
C TYR A 520 -1.73 1.00 9.10
N GLN A 521 -0.87 0.68 10.07
CA GLN A 521 0.39 0.01 9.78
C GLN A 521 0.15 -1.34 9.10
N ILE A 522 -0.76 -2.16 9.63
CA ILE A 522 -1.12 -3.46 9.05
C ILE A 522 -1.70 -3.29 7.63
N LEU A 523 -2.56 -2.29 7.42
CA LEU A 523 -3.13 -1.99 6.10
C LEU A 523 -2.04 -1.53 5.10
N SER A 524 -1.08 -0.73 5.56
CA SER A 524 0.06 -0.29 4.75
C SER A 524 0.94 -1.48 4.36
N ASP A 525 1.24 -2.35 5.31
CA ASP A 525 1.91 -3.63 5.15
C ASP A 525 1.21 -4.53 4.11
N LEU A 526 -0.08 -4.76 4.30
CA LEU A 526 -0.90 -5.60 3.42
C LEU A 526 -0.96 -5.05 1.99
N SER A 527 -1.20 -3.74 1.85
CA SER A 527 -1.25 -3.09 0.54
C SER A 527 0.10 -3.14 -0.18
N THR A 528 1.21 -2.93 0.53
CA THR A 528 2.55 -3.00 -0.06
C THR A 528 2.88 -4.42 -0.53
N CYS A 529 2.63 -5.45 0.29
CA CYS A 529 2.86 -6.84 -0.12
C CYS A 529 1.99 -7.24 -1.31
N HIS A 530 0.71 -6.84 -1.34
CA HIS A 530 -0.17 -7.16 -2.46
C HIS A 530 0.22 -6.40 -3.73
N GLU A 531 0.66 -5.15 -3.63
CA GLU A 531 1.21 -4.39 -4.77
C GLU A 531 2.44 -5.08 -5.36
N MET A 532 3.38 -5.51 -4.51
CA MET A 532 4.54 -6.26 -4.94
C MET A 532 4.14 -7.59 -5.61
N LEU A 533 3.17 -8.31 -5.04
CA LEU A 533 2.64 -9.55 -5.61
C LEU A 533 2.03 -9.33 -7.00
N VAL A 534 1.19 -8.30 -7.16
CA VAL A 534 0.57 -7.96 -8.46
C VAL A 534 1.65 -7.61 -9.49
N ALA A 535 2.69 -6.88 -9.11
CA ALA A 535 3.80 -6.54 -9.99
C ALA A 535 4.60 -7.77 -10.41
N VAL A 536 4.93 -8.69 -9.50
CA VAL A 536 5.58 -9.98 -9.81
C VAL A 536 4.73 -10.80 -10.78
N ARG A 537 3.43 -10.93 -10.51
CA ARG A 537 2.47 -11.66 -11.39
C ARG A 537 2.26 -11.00 -12.75
N SER A 538 2.65 -9.73 -12.89
CA SER A 538 2.65 -9.00 -14.15
C SER A 538 3.90 -9.25 -14.99
N HIS A 539 4.91 -9.96 -14.48
CA HIS A 539 6.08 -10.39 -15.25
C HIS A 539 5.64 -11.27 -16.43
N ARG A 540 6.25 -11.06 -17.60
CA ARG A 540 6.03 -11.88 -18.79
C ARG A 540 7.39 -12.29 -19.37
N PRO A 541 7.63 -13.58 -19.65
CA PRO A 541 6.79 -14.75 -19.35
C PRO A 541 6.46 -14.92 -17.86
N GLN A 542 5.31 -15.52 -17.51
CA GLN A 542 5.01 -15.82 -16.09
C GLN A 542 5.94 -16.91 -15.56
N THR A 543 6.16 -16.86 -14.24
CA THR A 543 6.94 -17.88 -13.55
C THR A 543 6.15 -19.18 -13.42
N THR A 544 6.84 -20.31 -13.54
CA THR A 544 6.28 -21.60 -13.16
C THR A 544 6.36 -21.72 -11.64
N LEU A 545 5.23 -21.60 -10.95
CA LEU A 545 5.20 -21.79 -9.50
C LEU A 545 5.56 -23.24 -9.16
N GLY A 546 6.74 -23.43 -8.60
CA GLY A 546 7.14 -24.71 -7.98
C GLY A 546 6.27 -25.01 -6.76
N THR A 547 6.20 -26.29 -6.38
CA THR A 547 5.51 -26.66 -5.13
C THR A 547 6.23 -26.04 -3.93
N LEU A 548 5.50 -25.78 -2.83
CA LEU A 548 6.12 -25.28 -1.60
C LEU A 548 7.27 -26.20 -1.14
N ASP A 549 7.11 -27.51 -1.31
CA ASP A 549 8.13 -28.50 -0.96
C ASP A 549 9.38 -28.40 -1.86
N GLU A 550 9.21 -28.14 -3.16
CA GLU A 550 10.34 -27.90 -4.09
C GLU A 550 11.12 -26.64 -3.73
N VAL A 551 10.42 -25.55 -3.43
CA VAL A 551 11.07 -24.29 -3.01
C VAL A 551 11.80 -24.50 -1.70
N ILE A 552 11.16 -25.16 -0.72
CA ILE A 552 11.79 -25.48 0.57
C ILE A 552 13.02 -26.37 0.43
N ALA A 553 12.98 -27.35 -0.48
CA ALA A 553 14.08 -28.28 -0.68
C ALA A 553 15.32 -27.60 -1.27
N THR A 554 15.16 -26.45 -1.91
CA THR A 554 16.19 -25.85 -2.76
C THR A 554 16.52 -24.40 -2.41
N GLU A 555 15.74 -23.76 -1.54
CA GLU A 555 15.98 -22.42 -1.02
C GLU A 555 16.26 -22.47 0.48
N HIS A 556 17.38 -21.86 0.88
CA HIS A 556 17.85 -21.88 2.28
C HIS A 556 18.20 -20.48 2.78
N ARG A 557 17.63 -19.43 2.20
CA ARG A 557 17.83 -18.05 2.66
C ARG A 557 16.69 -17.61 3.57
N GLY A 558 17.01 -16.92 4.66
CA GLY A 558 16.06 -16.18 5.49
C GLY A 558 14.76 -16.93 5.81
N PHE A 559 13.66 -16.47 5.23
CA PHE A 559 12.32 -17.05 5.41
C PHE A 559 12.28 -18.56 5.16
N TRP A 560 12.99 -19.06 4.14
CA TRP A 560 12.98 -20.47 3.75
C TRP A 560 13.64 -21.39 4.78
N LYS A 561 14.46 -20.85 5.69
CA LYS A 561 14.96 -21.57 6.88
C LYS A 561 13.95 -21.54 8.03
N PHE A 562 13.35 -20.39 8.31
CA PHE A 562 12.50 -20.20 9.49
C PHE A 562 11.09 -20.80 9.32
N ARG A 563 10.38 -20.41 8.25
CA ARG A 563 9.08 -20.99 7.82
C ARG A 563 7.95 -21.01 8.86
N ARG A 564 8.05 -20.20 9.92
CA ARG A 564 7.01 -20.07 10.97
C ARG A 564 7.01 -18.67 11.57
N THR A 565 6.12 -18.42 12.52
CA THR A 565 6.20 -17.27 13.44
C THR A 565 7.09 -17.64 14.64
N LEU A 566 7.56 -16.64 15.39
CA LEU A 566 8.22 -16.85 16.67
C LEU A 566 7.26 -17.58 17.63
N ALA A 567 7.79 -18.54 18.38
CA ALA A 567 6.96 -19.42 19.20
C ALA A 567 6.42 -18.69 20.44
N ILE A 568 5.10 -18.71 20.63
CA ILE A 568 4.49 -18.11 21.82
C ILE A 568 4.80 -19.01 23.03
N ASN A 569 5.57 -18.48 23.99
CA ASN A 569 5.79 -19.12 25.29
C ASN A 569 5.04 -18.35 26.37
N GLU A 570 3.89 -18.88 26.79
CA GLU A 570 2.96 -18.22 27.70
C GLU A 570 3.63 -17.75 29.00
N LYS A 571 4.42 -18.62 29.64
CA LYS A 571 5.10 -18.29 30.89
C LYS A 571 6.10 -17.17 30.69
N VAL A 572 7.00 -17.32 29.71
CA VAL A 572 8.03 -16.31 29.41
C VAL A 572 7.41 -14.96 29.05
N PHE A 573 6.35 -14.95 28.24
CA PHE A 573 5.73 -13.71 27.78
C PHE A 573 5.02 -12.97 28.92
N LYS A 574 4.35 -13.70 29.80
CA LYS A 574 3.75 -13.13 31.03
C LYS A 574 4.81 -12.55 31.95
N ASP A 575 5.91 -13.27 32.17
CA ASP A 575 6.98 -12.84 33.07
C ASP A 575 7.65 -11.56 32.55
N ILE A 576 8.00 -11.53 31.25
CA ILE A 576 8.55 -10.35 30.58
C ILE A 576 7.58 -9.17 30.66
N GLY A 577 6.32 -9.38 30.29
CA GLY A 577 5.32 -8.32 30.25
C GLY A 577 5.00 -7.75 31.64
N LYS A 578 4.90 -8.61 32.65
CA LYS A 578 4.64 -8.20 34.04
C LYS A 578 5.79 -7.36 34.59
N ALA A 579 7.04 -7.78 34.36
CA ALA A 579 8.21 -7.02 34.76
C ALA A 579 8.23 -5.63 34.09
N PHE A 580 7.97 -5.57 32.78
CA PHE A 580 7.91 -4.30 32.06
C PHE A 580 6.79 -3.37 32.55
N MET A 581 5.58 -3.90 32.78
CA MET A 581 4.48 -3.07 33.27
C MET A 581 4.78 -2.49 34.66
N GLY A 582 5.36 -3.28 35.56
CA GLY A 582 5.78 -2.82 36.88
C GLY A 582 6.90 -1.78 36.82
N ASP A 583 8.02 -2.12 36.17
CA ASP A 583 9.26 -1.34 36.20
C ASP A 583 9.18 -0.08 35.31
N PHE A 584 8.44 -0.14 34.19
CA PHE A 584 8.39 0.95 33.20
C PHE A 584 7.01 1.63 33.11
N TYR A 585 5.94 0.86 32.94
CA TYR A 585 4.63 1.45 32.62
C TYR A 585 4.01 2.16 33.84
N HIS A 586 3.97 1.49 34.99
CA HIS A 586 3.46 2.02 36.26
C HIS A 586 4.46 2.91 37.01
N GLY A 587 5.72 2.98 36.57
CA GLY A 587 6.71 3.90 37.10
C GLY A 587 6.21 5.36 37.09
N LYS A 588 6.48 6.11 38.16
CA LYS A 588 5.96 7.48 38.37
C LYS A 588 6.26 8.38 37.13
N PRO A 589 5.24 9.00 36.52
CA PRO A 589 5.43 9.93 35.40
C PRO A 589 6.24 11.18 35.80
N ARG A 590 6.83 11.82 34.78
CA ARG A 590 7.51 13.13 34.85
C ARG A 590 6.56 14.23 35.38
N THR A 591 6.38 14.36 36.69
CA THR A 591 5.63 15.48 37.28
C THR A 591 6.36 16.06 38.49
N GLY A 592 6.87 17.28 38.34
CA GLY A 592 7.03 18.24 39.43
C GLY A 592 8.23 18.14 40.38
N SER A 593 9.19 17.22 40.21
CA SER A 593 10.29 17.06 41.17
C SER A 593 11.59 17.81 40.82
N LYS A 594 12.38 18.10 41.86
CA LYS A 594 13.70 18.76 41.84
C LYS A 594 14.70 18.00 40.95
N GLY A 595 15.72 18.70 40.44
CA GLY A 595 16.59 18.24 39.34
C GLY A 595 17.22 16.85 39.49
N THR A 596 17.71 16.49 40.68
CA THR A 596 18.38 15.19 40.94
C THR A 596 17.40 14.01 40.88
N GLU A 597 16.20 14.16 41.43
CA GLU A 597 15.17 13.12 41.39
C GLU A 597 14.71 12.83 39.94
N ARG A 598 14.73 13.86 39.08
CA ARG A 598 14.40 13.75 37.66
C ARG A 598 15.42 12.91 36.87
N ILE A 599 16.71 13.03 37.19
CA ILE A 599 17.77 12.21 36.59
C ILE A 599 17.63 10.75 37.05
N SER A 600 17.40 10.52 38.35
CA SER A 600 17.20 9.16 38.87
C SER A 600 15.97 8.47 38.25
N GLN A 601 14.87 9.20 38.04
CA GLN A 601 13.68 8.68 37.36
C GLN A 601 13.94 8.35 35.89
N LEU A 602 14.73 9.17 35.18
CA LEU A 602 15.13 8.89 33.79
C LEU A 602 16.02 7.65 33.70
N GLY A 603 17.02 7.54 34.58
CA GLY A 603 17.89 6.38 34.69
C GLY A 603 17.10 5.09 34.94
N ALA A 604 16.13 5.12 35.87
CA ALA A 604 15.27 3.98 36.14
C ALA A 604 14.44 3.54 34.92
N LEU A 605 13.91 4.49 34.14
CA LEU A 605 13.18 4.18 32.91
C LEU A 605 14.08 3.56 31.83
N HIS A 606 15.31 4.06 31.67
CA HIS A 606 16.29 3.47 30.75
C HIS A 606 16.64 2.04 31.17
N THR A 607 16.94 1.82 32.46
CA THR A 607 17.25 0.48 32.99
C THR A 607 16.08 -0.50 32.79
N ALA A 608 14.84 -0.06 33.02
CA ALA A 608 13.66 -0.90 32.81
C ALA A 608 13.49 -1.29 31.33
N LEU A 609 13.74 -0.35 30.41
CA LEU A 609 13.66 -0.60 28.97
C LEU A 609 14.78 -1.53 28.49
N GLU A 610 16.02 -1.32 28.96
CA GLU A 610 17.18 -2.18 28.70
C GLU A 610 16.94 -3.61 29.19
N LYS A 611 16.39 -3.78 30.40
CA LYS A 611 16.04 -5.10 30.96
C LYS A 611 14.96 -5.82 30.14
N PHE A 612 13.93 -5.09 29.71
CA PHE A 612 12.87 -5.65 28.87
C PHE A 612 13.43 -6.13 27.53
N TRP A 613 14.18 -5.29 26.82
CA TRP A 613 14.77 -5.66 25.53
C TRP A 613 15.84 -6.74 25.66
N GLY A 614 16.60 -6.78 26.75
CA GLY A 614 17.50 -7.90 27.07
C GLY A 614 16.76 -9.24 27.18
N SER A 615 15.56 -9.23 27.77
CA SER A 615 14.72 -10.43 27.92
C SER A 615 14.07 -10.84 26.59
N ILE A 616 13.59 -9.88 25.80
CA ILE A 616 13.10 -10.12 24.43
C ILE A 616 14.22 -10.69 23.54
N ARG A 617 15.42 -10.11 23.60
CA ARG A 617 16.60 -10.57 22.86
C ARG A 617 16.99 -11.99 23.23
N ALA A 618 16.94 -12.34 24.52
CA ALA A 618 17.19 -13.70 24.98
C ALA A 618 16.16 -14.70 24.43
N PHE A 619 14.88 -14.34 24.47
CA PHE A 619 13.80 -15.14 23.90
C PHE A 619 13.96 -15.33 22.38
N VAL A 620 14.20 -14.26 21.62
CA VAL A 620 14.37 -14.34 20.16
C VAL A 620 15.58 -15.20 19.81
N ARG A 621 16.71 -15.05 20.53
CA ARG A 621 17.89 -15.91 20.33
C ARG A 621 17.53 -17.37 20.55
N GLU A 622 16.88 -17.68 21.66
CA GLU A 622 16.50 -19.04 22.03
C GLU A 622 15.60 -19.67 20.96
N ASP A 623 14.63 -18.93 20.45
CA ASP A 623 13.70 -19.43 19.44
C ASP A 623 14.38 -19.65 18.07
N LEU A 624 15.27 -18.74 17.66
CA LEU A 624 16.06 -18.89 16.42
C LEU A 624 17.03 -20.07 16.50
N THR A 625 17.69 -20.28 17.64
CA THR A 625 18.67 -21.38 17.84
C THR A 625 18.02 -22.74 18.06
N LYS A 626 16.82 -22.81 18.64
CA LYS A 626 16.05 -24.06 18.82
C LYS A 626 15.23 -24.45 17.60
N SER A 627 15.17 -23.61 16.57
CA SER A 627 14.44 -23.94 15.35
C SER A 627 15.06 -25.18 14.66
N HIS A 628 14.23 -26.05 14.10
CA HIS A 628 14.66 -27.32 13.48
C HIS A 628 15.60 -27.14 12.26
N ILE A 629 15.83 -25.90 11.80
CA ILE A 629 16.80 -25.56 10.75
C ILE A 629 17.85 -24.64 11.37
N ALA A 630 19.12 -25.02 11.26
CA ALA A 630 20.22 -24.27 11.83
C ALA A 630 20.45 -22.95 11.06
N PHE A 631 19.98 -21.84 11.63
CA PHE A 631 20.63 -20.55 11.38
C PHE A 631 22.06 -20.63 11.90
N SER A 632 23.02 -20.13 11.11
CA SER A 632 24.38 -19.97 11.58
C SER A 632 24.44 -18.94 12.72
N SER A 633 25.50 -18.98 13.53
CA SER A 633 25.68 -17.99 14.60
C SER A 633 25.69 -16.56 14.06
N GLU A 634 26.22 -16.36 12.84
CA GLU A 634 26.25 -15.06 12.18
C GLU A 634 24.85 -14.59 11.80
N GLU A 635 24.03 -15.46 11.18
CA GLU A 635 22.65 -15.13 10.83
C GLU A 635 21.79 -14.83 12.07
N VAL A 636 22.01 -15.55 13.17
CA VAL A 636 21.31 -15.28 14.43
C VAL A 636 21.69 -13.91 14.97
N GLU A 637 22.98 -13.57 15.06
CA GLU A 637 23.39 -12.27 15.57
C GLU A 637 22.97 -11.11 14.65
N ASP A 638 22.95 -11.34 13.34
CA ASP A 638 22.45 -10.39 12.35
C ASP A 638 20.94 -10.08 12.53
N LEU A 639 20.10 -11.10 12.73
CA LEU A 639 18.68 -10.90 13.07
C LEU A 639 18.50 -10.25 14.43
N LEU A 640 19.33 -10.62 15.42
CA LEU A 640 19.29 -10.02 16.75
C LEU A 640 19.70 -8.54 16.76
N GLY A 641 20.38 -8.05 15.72
CA GLY A 641 20.67 -6.63 15.54
C GLY A 641 19.42 -5.75 15.70
N ALA A 642 18.27 -6.20 15.18
CA ALA A 642 16.99 -5.49 15.26
C ALA A 642 16.47 -5.31 16.70
N VAL A 643 16.90 -6.17 17.64
CA VAL A 643 16.52 -6.14 19.06
C VAL A 643 17.72 -5.83 19.96
N SER A 644 18.76 -5.21 19.40
CA SER A 644 20.00 -4.87 20.10
C SER A 644 20.36 -3.37 20.03
N ALA A 645 19.45 -2.51 19.59
CA ALA A 645 19.68 -1.06 19.48
C ALA A 645 20.05 -0.42 20.83
N HIS A 646 19.48 -0.92 21.93
CA HIS A 646 19.80 -0.50 23.30
C HIS A 646 21.23 -0.88 23.75
N LEU A 647 21.96 -1.69 22.98
CA LEU A 647 23.36 -2.04 23.21
C LEU A 647 24.31 -1.26 22.29
N SER A 648 23.79 -0.45 21.37
CA SER A 648 24.61 0.29 20.40
C SER A 648 25.42 1.40 21.08
N GLU A 649 26.61 1.65 20.54
CA GLU A 649 27.44 2.80 20.96
C GLU A 649 26.69 4.13 20.78
N GLU A 650 25.94 4.26 19.67
CA GLU A 650 25.09 5.42 19.39
C GLU A 650 24.12 5.72 20.54
N TYR A 651 23.41 4.70 21.04
CA TYR A 651 22.48 4.86 22.17
C TYR A 651 23.20 5.20 23.48
N VAL A 652 24.32 4.54 23.77
CA VAL A 652 25.10 4.79 24.99
C VAL A 652 25.61 6.22 25.03
N GLN A 653 26.14 6.72 23.91
CA GLN A 653 26.61 8.11 23.79
C GLN A 653 25.48 9.12 23.92
N GLU A 654 24.33 8.87 23.29
CA GLU A 654 23.16 9.76 23.37
C GLU A 654 22.60 9.83 24.80
N LYS A 655 22.55 8.68 25.49
CA LYS A 655 22.16 8.60 26.91
C LYS A 655 23.10 9.42 27.79
N GLN A 656 24.42 9.23 27.64
CA GLN A 656 25.43 9.98 28.38
C GLN A 656 25.35 11.49 28.11
N ARG A 657 25.18 11.89 26.85
CA ARG A 657 25.02 13.29 26.45
C ARG A 657 23.77 13.90 27.10
N THR A 658 22.64 13.21 27.01
CA THR A 658 21.36 13.64 27.61
C THR A 658 21.49 13.82 29.13
N GLU A 659 22.16 12.90 29.81
CA GLU A 659 22.43 12.99 31.25
C GLU A 659 23.36 14.16 31.57
N ALA A 660 24.43 14.37 30.80
CA ALA A 660 25.37 15.47 30.97
C ALA A 660 24.72 16.85 30.73
N GLU A 661 23.88 16.98 29.71
CA GLU A 661 23.12 18.20 29.43
C GLU A 661 22.14 18.52 30.57
N MET A 662 21.45 17.51 31.11
CA MET A 662 20.56 17.69 32.27
C MET A 662 21.34 18.10 33.52
N LEU A 663 22.47 17.45 33.80
CA LEU A 663 23.34 17.82 34.92
C LEU A 663 23.87 19.25 34.79
N THR A 664 24.25 19.66 33.58
CA THR A 664 24.70 21.02 33.29
C THR A 664 23.56 22.02 33.49
N ALA A 665 22.35 21.70 33.01
CA ALA A 665 21.17 22.52 33.22
C ALA A 665 20.80 22.68 34.70
N ILE A 666 20.94 21.64 35.52
CA ILE A 666 20.72 21.70 36.97
C ILE A 666 21.77 22.60 37.63
N LYS A 667 23.06 22.42 37.30
CA LYS A 667 24.14 23.27 37.82
C LYS A 667 23.94 24.76 37.50
N ILE A 668 23.40 25.08 36.32
CA ILE A 668 23.08 26.47 35.94
C ILE A 668 21.92 27.02 36.77
N VAL A 669 20.87 26.21 37.00
CA VAL A 669 19.72 26.62 37.83
C VAL A 669 20.10 26.77 39.31
N ASP A 670 20.93 25.88 39.85
CA ASP A 670 21.43 25.96 41.23
C ASP A 670 22.36 27.17 41.43
N LYS A 671 23.11 27.58 40.40
CA LYS A 671 23.91 28.81 40.42
C LYS A 671 23.07 30.09 40.32
N LEU A 672 21.83 30.01 39.86
CA LEU A 672 20.92 31.16 39.70
C LEU A 672 19.95 31.35 40.88
N GLN A 673 19.96 30.48 41.90
CA GLN A 673 19.25 30.72 43.15
C GLN A 673 20.10 31.56 44.11
N PRO A 674 19.66 32.77 44.52
CA PRO A 674 20.34 33.52 45.57
C PRO A 674 20.16 32.83 46.92
N THR A 675 21.26 32.66 47.64
CA THR A 675 21.23 32.43 49.09
C THR A 675 20.82 33.72 49.79
N ASP A 676 19.61 33.79 50.31
CA ASP A 676 19.23 34.64 51.44
C ASP A 676 18.37 33.76 52.37
N GLY A 677 18.67 33.63 53.66
CA GLY A 677 18.90 34.74 54.58
C GLY A 677 17.57 35.08 55.24
N THR A 678 17.34 34.49 56.40
CA THR A 678 16.27 34.71 57.40
C THR A 678 15.50 36.04 57.29
N PHE A 679 14.16 36.04 57.27
CA PHE A 679 13.28 36.90 58.13
C PHE A 679 11.77 36.62 57.95
N ASN A 680 11.12 36.39 59.09
CA ASN A 680 9.73 36.47 59.58
C ASN A 680 8.45 36.55 58.70
N THR A 681 7.48 35.79 59.22
CA THR A 681 6.00 35.85 59.21
C THR A 681 5.30 37.22 59.01
N GLY A 682 4.23 37.24 58.18
CA GLY A 682 3.13 38.21 58.24
C GLY A 682 2.31 38.29 56.93
N PRO A 683 0.97 38.54 56.95
CA PRO A 683 0.02 37.87 56.05
C PRO A 683 -0.41 38.64 54.79
N GLU A 684 -1.02 37.87 53.88
CA GLU A 684 -1.76 38.20 52.65
C GLU A 684 -2.62 39.49 52.68
N PRO A 685 -2.85 40.14 51.50
CA PRO A 685 -4.05 39.79 50.74
C PRO A 685 -3.95 39.84 49.19
N SER A 686 -4.53 38.80 48.58
CA SER A 686 -5.41 38.77 47.39
C SER A 686 -5.64 40.06 46.57
N ARG A 687 -5.46 40.00 45.25
CA ARG A 687 -6.26 40.77 44.27
C ARG A 687 -6.30 40.16 42.86
N THR A 688 -7.52 40.06 42.37
CA THR A 688 -8.03 39.50 41.11
C THR A 688 -7.92 40.48 39.92
N ALA A 689 -7.65 39.91 38.73
CA ALA A 689 -8.14 40.23 37.37
C ALA A 689 -8.13 41.69 36.81
N LYS A 690 -7.62 41.85 35.57
CA LYS A 690 -8.43 42.26 34.37
C LYS A 690 -7.62 42.30 33.05
N ILE A 691 -8.34 41.94 31.99
CA ILE A 691 -8.03 42.01 30.56
C ILE A 691 -8.29 43.43 30.04
N LEU A 692 -7.53 43.93 29.04
CA LEU A 692 -8.04 44.78 27.94
C LEU A 692 -7.02 44.96 26.79
N GLN A 693 -7.59 45.08 25.58
CA GLN A 693 -6.99 45.14 24.24
C GLN A 693 -6.39 46.52 23.87
N GLY A 694 -5.60 46.57 22.78
CA GLY A 694 -5.47 47.77 21.94
C GLY A 694 -4.22 47.83 21.05
N ARG A 695 -4.40 47.81 19.71
CA ARG A 695 -3.39 48.00 18.65
C ARG A 695 -2.91 49.45 18.58
N GLU A 696 -1.69 49.69 18.08
CA GLU A 696 -1.46 50.62 16.95
C GLU A 696 -0.09 50.43 16.27
N LYS A 697 -0.02 50.83 15.00
CA LYS A 697 1.04 50.53 14.02
C LYS A 697 1.46 51.85 13.37
N VAL A 698 2.77 52.13 13.24
CA VAL A 698 3.28 53.22 12.36
C VAL A 698 4.52 52.73 11.61
N LYS A 699 4.58 53.06 10.31
CA LYS A 699 5.65 52.78 9.32
C LYS A 699 6.59 53.98 9.17
N THR A 700 7.85 53.73 8.77
CA THR A 700 8.56 54.58 7.78
C THR A 700 9.68 53.82 7.05
N ARG A 701 10.04 54.32 5.85
CA ARG A 701 10.73 53.70 4.69
C ARG A 701 12.04 54.44 4.36
N GLY A 702 12.97 53.77 3.67
CA GLY A 702 13.96 54.35 2.70
C GLY A 702 15.27 53.54 2.66
N GLU A 703 15.61 52.76 1.62
CA GLU A 703 16.23 53.09 0.29
C GLU A 703 17.72 53.50 0.40
N HIS A 704 18.75 53.12 -0.39
CA HIS A 704 19.04 52.46 -1.69
C HIS A 704 20.54 51.99 -1.62
N GLY A 705 20.99 50.82 -2.13
CA GLY A 705 21.73 50.56 -3.41
C GLY A 705 23.17 51.14 -3.52
N PRO A 706 24.11 50.69 -4.41
CA PRO A 706 24.24 49.41 -5.16
C PRO A 706 25.72 48.91 -5.45
N SER A 707 25.85 47.74 -6.11
CA SER A 707 26.65 47.44 -7.34
C SER A 707 28.11 46.86 -7.36
N VAL A 708 28.24 45.70 -8.05
CA VAL A 708 29.28 45.09 -8.98
C VAL A 708 30.74 44.85 -8.51
N SER A 709 31.57 43.89 -8.97
CA SER A 709 31.72 42.95 -10.13
C SER A 709 32.96 42.03 -9.84
N ASP A 710 32.94 40.70 -10.01
CA ASP A 710 33.39 39.84 -11.14
C ASP A 710 34.77 39.13 -11.02
N GLY A 711 34.83 37.86 -11.48
CA GLY A 711 36.02 37.06 -11.88
C GLY A 711 36.30 35.81 -11.00
N VAL A 712 35.92 34.55 -11.29
CA VAL A 712 36.34 33.60 -12.39
C VAL A 712 37.86 33.28 -12.29
N GLU A 713 38.44 32.07 -12.20
CA GLU A 713 38.05 30.65 -12.31
C GLU A 713 39.13 29.73 -11.65
N THR A 714 38.70 28.53 -11.24
CA THR A 714 39.31 27.22 -10.81
C THR A 714 40.70 26.74 -11.34
N PRO A 715 41.26 25.54 -10.98
CA PRO A 715 40.94 24.53 -9.92
C PRO A 715 42.14 23.87 -9.17
N ALA A 716 41.83 23.13 -8.06
CA ALA A 716 42.26 21.75 -7.75
C ALA A 716 42.81 21.44 -6.32
N GLN A 717 42.07 20.54 -5.65
CA GLN A 717 42.45 19.47 -4.72
C GLN A 717 42.79 19.73 -3.22
N ASP A 718 41.92 19.11 -2.40
CA ASP A 718 42.12 18.42 -1.13
C ASP A 718 42.50 19.22 0.14
N ALA A 719 41.45 19.77 0.76
CA ALA A 719 41.15 19.60 2.18
C ALA A 719 39.63 19.85 2.37
N VAL A 720 38.92 18.99 3.12
CA VAL A 720 37.51 19.22 3.45
C VAL A 720 37.44 20.38 4.44
N GLU A 721 37.42 21.60 3.90
CA GLU A 721 37.02 22.80 4.63
C GLU A 721 35.51 22.80 4.82
N VAL A 722 35.11 23.23 6.02
CA VAL A 722 33.74 23.34 6.51
C VAL A 722 32.94 24.24 5.55
N ALA A 723 32.10 23.63 4.72
CA ALA A 723 31.17 24.36 3.86
C ALA A 723 30.23 25.24 4.72
N THR A 724 30.13 26.51 4.33
CA THR A 724 29.14 27.46 4.84
C THR A 724 27.75 26.87 4.73
N ASN A 725 27.09 26.59 5.86
CA ASN A 725 25.69 26.17 5.87
C ASN A 725 24.83 27.36 5.43
N ASP A 726 24.35 27.34 4.19
CA ASP A 726 23.29 28.24 3.74
C ASP A 726 22.06 28.04 4.63
N VAL A 727 21.74 29.05 5.42
CA VAL A 727 20.57 29.04 6.30
C VAL A 727 19.30 29.02 5.44
N ILE A 728 18.35 28.13 5.77
CA ILE A 728 17.08 27.97 5.05
C ILE A 728 16.07 29.00 5.58
N PRO A 729 15.67 30.01 4.78
CA PRO A 729 14.69 31.01 5.22
C PRO A 729 13.27 30.44 5.19
N LEU A 730 12.55 30.56 6.30
CA LEU A 730 11.16 30.14 6.46
C LEU A 730 10.29 31.28 6.99
N THR A 731 8.99 31.27 6.66
CA THR A 731 8.03 32.18 7.31
C THR A 731 7.91 31.86 8.81
N GLU A 732 7.53 32.83 9.62
CA GLU A 732 7.40 32.68 11.09
C GLU A 732 6.59 31.43 11.49
N ASP A 733 5.48 31.18 10.77
CA ASP A 733 4.64 30.01 11.00
C ASP A 733 5.38 28.69 10.75
N LEU A 734 6.16 28.58 9.67
CA LEU A 734 6.89 27.35 9.33
C LEU A 734 8.16 27.18 10.17
N LEU A 735 8.81 28.28 10.56
CA LEU A 735 9.89 28.29 11.54
C LEU A 735 9.40 27.77 12.90
N GLY A 736 8.16 28.08 13.28
CA GLY A 736 7.53 27.49 14.46
C GLY A 736 7.49 25.95 14.42
N VAL A 737 7.37 25.33 13.25
CA VAL A 737 7.41 23.86 13.11
C VAL A 737 8.81 23.33 13.39
N THR A 738 9.86 23.98 12.88
CA THR A 738 11.24 23.54 13.10
C THR A 738 11.65 23.73 14.57
N HIS A 739 11.18 24.79 15.23
CA HIS A 739 11.36 24.99 16.67
C HIS A 739 10.65 23.90 17.50
N LEU A 740 9.46 23.45 17.11
CA LEU A 740 8.77 22.34 17.79
C LEU A 740 9.46 20.98 17.54
N MET A 741 10.05 20.82 16.36
CA MET A 741 10.79 19.63 15.96
C MET A 741 12.16 19.53 16.65
N PHE A 742 12.83 20.67 16.86
CA PHE A 742 14.10 20.82 17.57
C PHE A 742 13.95 21.76 18.78
N PRO A 743 13.21 21.34 19.84
CA PRO A 743 12.79 22.22 20.92
C PRO A 743 13.94 22.71 21.82
N SER A 744 13.85 23.97 22.24
CA SER A 744 14.66 24.58 23.29
C SER A 744 13.93 24.55 24.64
N LYS A 745 14.54 25.07 25.71
CA LYS A 745 13.96 25.04 27.07
C LYS A 745 12.60 25.76 27.20
N ASP A 746 12.39 26.81 26.40
CA ASP A 746 11.18 27.66 26.47
C ASP A 746 10.04 27.19 25.55
N ASP A 747 10.32 26.23 24.66
CA ASP A 747 9.35 25.77 23.69
C ASP A 747 8.33 24.82 24.33
N ARG A 748 7.06 25.22 24.28
CA ARG A 748 5.96 24.36 24.70
C ARG A 748 5.65 23.33 23.62
N ALA A 749 5.74 22.05 23.98
CA ALA A 749 5.32 20.94 23.13
C ALA A 749 3.86 21.13 22.64
N LYS A 750 3.65 21.05 21.33
CA LYS A 750 2.35 21.21 20.66
C LYS A 750 2.28 20.28 19.45
N ASP A 751 1.07 19.85 19.13
CA ASP A 751 0.81 19.09 17.91
C ASP A 751 1.05 19.97 16.67
N VAL A 752 1.55 19.35 15.60
CA VAL A 752 1.70 19.98 14.28
C VAL A 752 0.79 19.28 13.29
N THR A 753 0.02 20.02 12.49
CA THR A 753 -0.79 19.39 11.43
C THR A 753 0.11 18.83 10.34
N TRP A 754 -0.28 17.67 9.78
CA TRP A 754 0.50 17.01 8.73
C TRP A 754 0.79 17.93 7.55
N ASP A 755 -0.21 18.66 7.06
CA ASP A 755 -0.06 19.56 5.91
C ASP A 755 0.91 20.71 6.18
N ARG A 756 0.99 21.20 7.43
CA ARG A 756 1.93 22.24 7.82
C ARG A 756 3.36 21.70 7.86
N PHE A 757 3.55 20.47 8.33
CA PHE A 757 4.83 19.78 8.23
C PHE A 757 5.26 19.56 6.78
N VAL A 758 4.35 19.07 5.91
CA VAL A 758 4.63 18.89 4.48
C VAL A 758 5.01 20.21 3.82
N ASN A 759 4.29 21.30 4.11
CA ASN A 759 4.60 22.63 3.57
C ASN A 759 5.98 23.12 4.05
N MET A 760 6.31 22.92 5.33
CA MET A 760 7.66 23.21 5.86
C MET A 760 8.73 22.43 5.09
N MET A 761 8.56 21.12 4.89
CA MET A 761 9.51 20.29 4.12
C MET A 761 9.67 20.80 2.69
N ILE A 762 8.56 21.15 2.00
CA ILE A 762 8.61 21.66 0.64
C ILE A 762 9.37 22.98 0.56
N ARG A 763 9.12 23.90 1.50
CA ARG A 763 9.84 25.17 1.60
C ARG A 763 11.31 24.98 1.93
N ALA A 764 11.66 23.91 2.63
CA ALA A 764 13.03 23.53 2.93
C ALA A 764 13.74 22.76 1.78
N GLY A 765 13.19 22.77 0.56
CA GLY A 765 13.85 22.22 -0.64
C GLY A 765 13.50 20.76 -0.97
N PHE A 766 12.46 20.21 -0.37
CA PHE A 766 11.96 18.87 -0.69
C PHE A 766 10.78 18.89 -1.67
N THR A 767 10.57 17.79 -2.37
CA THR A 767 9.31 17.44 -3.03
C THR A 767 8.65 16.32 -2.25
N ALA A 768 7.33 16.41 -2.04
CA ALA A 768 6.56 15.40 -1.33
C ALA A 768 5.74 14.56 -2.32
N ARG A 769 5.79 13.23 -2.18
CA ARG A 769 5.06 12.29 -3.01
C ARG A 769 4.43 11.19 -2.16
N ASN A 770 3.10 11.09 -2.22
CA ASN A 770 2.38 9.97 -1.62
C ASN A 770 2.82 8.65 -2.27
N HIS A 771 3.10 7.67 -1.42
CA HIS A 771 3.33 6.28 -1.79
C HIS A 771 2.11 5.45 -1.40
N THR A 772 2.22 4.13 -1.48
CA THR A 772 1.14 3.22 -1.06
C THR A 772 0.90 3.32 0.44
N GLY A 773 -0.37 3.29 0.85
CA GLY A 773 -0.79 3.53 2.23
C GLY A 773 -0.71 5.00 2.64
N SER A 774 -0.25 5.26 3.87
CA SER A 774 -0.06 6.61 4.42
C SER A 774 1.37 7.13 4.28
N ALA A 775 2.24 6.37 3.60
CA ALA A 775 3.63 6.75 3.36
C ALA A 775 3.72 7.96 2.43
N VAL A 776 4.54 8.95 2.81
CA VAL A 776 4.87 10.10 1.98
C VAL A 776 6.38 10.20 1.87
N ALA A 777 6.89 10.09 0.65
CA ALA A 777 8.30 10.24 0.35
C ALA A 777 8.63 11.71 0.11
N PHE A 778 9.67 12.17 0.77
CA PHE A 778 10.28 13.48 0.59
C PHE A 778 11.60 13.28 -0.14
N LYS A 779 11.76 13.91 -1.31
CA LYS A 779 13.01 13.90 -2.08
C LYS A 779 13.59 15.30 -2.11
N GLN A 780 14.85 15.44 -1.71
CA GLN A 780 15.56 16.72 -1.75
C GLN A 780 15.93 17.05 -3.20
N VAL A 781 15.55 18.25 -3.65
CA VAL A 781 15.72 18.70 -5.05
C VAL A 781 16.91 19.65 -5.21
N SER A 782 17.34 20.31 -4.13
CA SER A 782 18.42 21.31 -4.15
C SER A 782 19.33 21.22 -2.91
N GLY A 783 20.53 21.80 -3.02
CA GLY A 783 21.55 21.86 -1.96
C GLY A 783 22.53 20.67 -1.96
N ALA A 784 23.45 20.63 -0.98
CA ALA A 784 24.51 19.63 -0.86
C ALA A 784 24.01 18.16 -0.71
N GLY A 785 22.72 17.96 -0.43
CA GLY A 785 22.05 16.66 -0.33
C GLY A 785 21.13 16.32 -1.52
N ALA A 786 21.28 16.99 -2.67
CA ALA A 786 20.45 16.77 -3.85
C ALA A 786 20.39 15.26 -4.22
N GLY A 787 19.17 14.71 -4.31
CA GLY A 787 18.94 13.28 -4.54
C GLY A 787 18.64 12.46 -3.29
N GLY A 788 18.90 12.97 -2.09
CA GLY A 788 18.53 12.33 -0.82
C GLY A 788 17.02 12.15 -0.68
N ARG A 789 16.60 11.07 0.00
CA ARG A 789 15.19 10.69 0.14
C ARG A 789 14.88 10.16 1.53
N ILE A 790 13.72 10.53 2.06
CA ILE A 790 13.17 10.01 3.32
C ILE A 790 11.67 9.76 3.19
N VAL A 791 11.14 8.81 3.96
CA VAL A 791 9.71 8.50 3.98
C VAL A 791 9.17 8.69 5.39
N PHE A 792 8.06 9.42 5.49
CA PHE A 792 7.30 9.58 6.73
C PHE A 792 5.85 9.15 6.50
N HIS A 793 5.26 8.49 7.48
CA HIS A 793 3.84 8.18 7.44
C HIS A 793 3.03 9.36 7.92
N LYS A 794 1.99 9.70 7.16
CA LYS A 794 0.94 10.61 7.62
C LYS A 794 0.34 10.03 8.91
N PRO A 795 0.28 10.79 10.01
CA PRO A 795 -0.29 10.32 11.26
C PRO A 795 -1.76 9.96 11.10
N HIS A 796 -2.15 8.90 11.81
CA HIS A 796 -3.53 8.42 11.89
C HIS A 796 -3.89 8.08 13.34
N PRO A 797 -5.16 8.23 13.75
CA PRO A 797 -6.32 8.62 12.93
C PRO A 797 -6.45 10.12 12.63
N ALA A 798 -5.79 10.97 13.40
CA ALA A 798 -5.83 12.41 13.23
C ALA A 798 -4.66 12.86 12.37
N ASP A 799 -4.89 13.83 11.47
CA ASP A 799 -3.87 14.43 10.60
C ASP A 799 -2.95 15.40 11.38
N LYS A 800 -2.52 14.98 12.58
CA LYS A 800 -1.67 15.72 13.52
C LYS A 800 -0.51 14.84 13.98
N ILE A 801 0.69 15.39 13.88
CA ILE A 801 1.92 14.85 14.43
C ILE A 801 2.01 15.31 15.88
N ASP A 802 1.97 14.37 16.83
CA ASP A 802 2.17 14.69 18.24
C ASP A 802 3.65 15.04 18.53
N PRO A 803 3.94 15.71 19.65
CA PRO A 803 5.30 16.18 19.95
C PRO A 803 6.35 15.08 20.05
N VAL A 804 5.98 13.85 20.43
CA VAL A 804 6.95 12.74 20.50
C VAL A 804 7.30 12.32 19.08
N LEU A 805 6.30 12.08 18.23
CA LEU A 805 6.52 11.70 16.85
C LEU A 805 7.26 12.78 16.05
N LEU A 806 6.95 14.07 16.27
CA LEU A 806 7.63 15.18 15.59
C LEU A 806 9.13 15.21 15.93
N ARG A 807 9.49 14.97 17.19
CA ARG A 807 10.91 14.89 17.61
C ARG A 807 11.61 13.68 16.99
N ILE A 808 10.92 12.55 16.87
CA ILE A 808 11.45 11.37 16.17
C ILE A 808 11.71 11.71 14.69
N MET A 809 10.77 12.38 14.03
CA MET A 809 10.97 12.88 12.67
C MET A 809 12.18 13.83 12.59
N GLY A 810 12.33 14.74 13.55
CA GLY A 810 13.50 15.60 13.70
C GLY A 810 14.82 14.84 13.81
N LYS A 811 14.90 13.82 14.69
CA LYS A 811 16.08 12.95 14.84
C LYS A 811 16.45 12.26 13.52
N ARG A 812 15.46 11.80 12.74
CA ARG A 812 15.71 11.22 11.41
C ARG A 812 16.23 12.27 10.43
N MET A 813 15.68 13.48 10.45
CA MET A 813 16.17 14.58 9.61
C MET A 813 17.61 14.99 9.98
N THR A 814 17.96 14.98 11.26
CA THR A 814 19.35 15.21 11.72
C THR A 814 20.28 14.12 11.19
N LYS A 815 19.91 12.84 11.34
CA LYS A 815 20.75 11.71 10.93
C LYS A 815 21.02 11.70 9.41
N TRP A 816 19.99 11.93 8.60
CA TRP A 816 20.08 11.75 7.15
C TRP A 816 20.39 13.03 6.36
N PHE A 817 20.08 14.21 6.93
CA PHE A 817 20.21 15.49 6.23
C PHE A 817 20.95 16.56 7.05
N GLY A 818 21.48 16.21 8.23
CA GLY A 818 22.20 17.17 9.08
C GLY A 818 21.32 18.29 9.64
N TRP A 819 19.99 18.14 9.60
CA TRP A 819 19.07 19.17 10.08
C TRP A 819 19.26 19.42 11.58
N LYS A 820 19.40 20.70 11.92
CA LYS A 820 19.47 21.21 13.28
C LYS A 820 18.69 22.52 13.37
N ARG A 821 18.40 22.99 14.59
CA ARG A 821 17.58 24.19 14.79
C ARG A 821 18.16 25.40 14.06
N GLU A 822 19.48 25.55 14.10
CA GLU A 822 20.23 26.68 13.55
C GLU A 822 20.28 26.69 12.02
N LEU A 823 19.84 25.61 11.36
CA LEU A 823 19.75 25.54 9.91
C LEU A 823 18.63 26.44 9.36
N PHE A 824 17.67 26.84 10.19
CA PHE A 824 16.48 27.58 9.77
C PHE A 824 16.44 28.98 10.39
N ALA A 825 16.11 30.00 9.59
CA ALA A 825 15.92 31.36 10.07
C ALA A 825 14.65 32.00 9.51
N LEU A 826 14.24 33.12 10.12
CA LEU A 826 13.08 33.86 9.67
C LEU A 826 13.35 34.52 8.31
N GLN A 827 12.41 34.36 7.39
CA GLN A 827 12.46 34.98 6.07
C GLN A 827 12.47 36.52 6.21
N GLY A 828 13.60 37.13 5.88
CA GLY A 828 13.84 38.57 6.02
C GLY A 828 14.97 38.96 6.99
N GLU A 829 15.48 38.03 7.81
CA GLU A 829 16.60 38.28 8.72
C GLU A 829 17.97 37.79 8.18
N ALA A 830 17.98 37.12 7.02
CA ALA A 830 19.19 36.50 6.44
C ALA A 830 20.25 37.50 5.91
N THR A 831 20.19 38.79 6.25
CA THR A 831 21.13 39.83 5.75
C THR A 831 21.78 40.68 6.85
N THR A 832 21.79 40.27 8.12
CA THR A 832 22.55 41.01 9.16
C THR A 832 23.35 40.06 10.02
N GLY A 833 24.59 39.77 9.61
CA GLY A 833 25.41 38.85 10.38
C GLY A 833 26.87 38.67 9.98
N VAL A 834 27.53 39.65 9.34
CA VAL A 834 29.00 39.82 9.39
C VAL A 834 29.33 41.30 9.21
N GLN A 835 29.55 42.02 10.31
CA GLN A 835 30.52 43.11 10.48
C GLN A 835 30.40 43.61 11.93
N GLY A 836 31.47 43.43 12.70
CA GLY A 836 31.58 43.77 14.13
C GLY A 836 32.53 42.82 14.82
#